data_AF-A0A803M7Q8-F1
#
_entry.id   AF-A0A803M7Q8-F1
#
_cell.length_a   1.000
_cell.length_b   1.000
_cell.length_c   1.000
_cell.angle_alpha   90.00
_cell.angle_beta   90.00
_cell.angle_gamma   90.00
#
_symmetry.space_group_name_H-M   'P 1'
#
loop_
_entity.id
_entity.type
_entity.pdbx_description
1 polymer ?
#
loop_
_entity_poly.entity_id
_entity_poly.type
_entity_poly.pdbx_seq_one_letter_code
_entity_poly.pdbx_strand_id
1 'polypeptide(L)'
;MEKKIVSSWFNGKSLPKNYIIPPEKRPGEISYPACEIPVIDLFKANGNDRKVVVDQIIKACKNFGFFQVINHGVAKEVMEDAMKVFREFFELPFEEKSHLYSEESNVKCRLYTSSFDYANEEIHYWRDCLKHNCAPLEDCIDSWPRNPPRYREVVAKYSTQVRELGLRLLDLICEGLELESGFFGNGYDENSFVSVNHYPPCPDPRLTLGLPKHCDPNVITLLLQDTIPGLQVCVDNKWLLVKPCPDAFVVNMGYQMQIISNGKLKSAEHRVVTNTQKARTTAAYFILPSKNCIIQPAKALVKMGDSPLYKQFQYAEFIETFKAHSTWEPAKVLELFENQHWSDGTTLPESYVFPPEKRPGKQVVPTSSNVPVIDLGKGEGENRKETIQKIIEASNEFGFFQVINHGVSRKVVDETREIFKEFFELPKEEISKFYSSDISKKCIVNTSNIDFDKEDIHNWRDSVRLLCTPLEECIKSWPEKPSRCRKVVGEYVREVGKLGSGLLELISEGLGLEPGCFANELSANHVMAVHHYPPCPDPSLTLGTRKHSDPGLITFVLQGNVPGLQVLKDGKWIGVEAIPNAFVVNIGYSNGKLRSAEHRAVTNKDDERFTVVSFIEPTRDCIVEPAKALVDANNPQLYAGVHGSLFSNYHSQNFGMMGHKENQDSLTSNLGNIVRRCLFGVLSMGPIPDHIAFIMDGNRRYSRRLKLEEGAGHKLGFTALMSMLKYCYELEVKYITVYAFSIDNFKRRPEEVKFLMELIQEKVESLLKEDSIVNQYGVRVHFIGDLRLLDDSVRLAAEKAMAATAGNSKAVLSICIAYTSTNEIVNAVQQSCEEKWDELRILDSCGAAYGLTDYTGNGHTTEKHSIGVMDIEKHMYMKVAPNPDIVVRTSGENRLSNFLIWQSAHSILYSPSVLWPEIGLWHLVWAVLNFQRNQACSGK
;
A
#
# COMPACT_ATOMS: atom_id res chain seq x y z
N MET A 1 -28.89 9.38 15.80
CA MET A 1 -28.39 10.37 14.84
C MET A 1 -28.48 11.80 15.37
N GLU A 2 -29.54 12.17 16.09
CA GLU A 2 -29.68 13.50 16.73
C GLU A 2 -28.45 13.90 17.58
N LYS A 3 -27.88 12.96 18.33
CA LYS A 3 -26.64 13.16 19.12
C LYS A 3 -25.35 13.38 18.31
N LYS A 4 -25.40 13.37 16.97
CA LYS A 4 -24.24 13.62 16.09
C LYS A 4 -24.19 15.08 15.60
N ILE A 5 -25.33 15.68 15.22
CA ILE A 5 -25.38 17.06 14.70
C ILE A 5 -25.11 18.06 15.82
N VAL A 6 -23.99 18.78 15.76
CA VAL A 6 -23.52 19.64 16.85
C VAL A 6 -24.58 20.67 17.24
N SER A 7 -25.23 21.29 16.25
CA SER A 7 -26.28 22.29 16.44
C SER A 7 -27.52 21.75 17.16
N SER A 8 -27.74 20.43 17.16
CA SER A 8 -28.96 19.81 17.72
C SER A 8 -28.83 19.39 19.18
N TRP A 9 -27.62 19.12 19.68
CA TRP A 9 -27.42 18.66 21.08
C TRP A 9 -26.54 19.60 21.92
N PHE A 10 -25.89 20.59 21.32
CA PHE A 10 -25.01 21.51 22.05
C PHE A 10 -25.77 22.30 23.14
N ASN A 11 -25.20 22.33 24.35
CA ASN A 11 -25.85 22.94 25.53
C ASN A 11 -25.01 24.02 26.25
N GLY A 12 -23.89 24.48 25.65
CA GLY A 12 -23.09 25.57 26.22
C GLY A 12 -22.09 25.19 27.32
N LYS A 13 -22.13 23.96 27.87
CA LYS A 13 -21.46 23.68 29.15
C LYS A 13 -20.01 23.21 29.06
N SER A 14 -19.69 22.33 28.10
CA SER A 14 -18.35 21.74 27.99
C SER A 14 -18.09 21.14 26.61
N LEU A 15 -16.85 21.20 26.16
CA LEU A 15 -16.41 20.55 24.93
C LEU A 15 -16.19 19.04 25.16
N PRO A 16 -16.85 18.12 24.42
CA PRO A 16 -16.63 16.68 24.58
C PRO A 16 -15.19 16.28 24.20
N LYS A 17 -14.67 15.20 24.82
CA LYS A 17 -13.27 14.77 24.64
C LYS A 17 -12.88 14.53 23.18
N ASN A 18 -13.78 13.95 22.39
CA ASN A 18 -13.58 13.69 20.96
C ASN A 18 -13.63 14.96 20.08
N TYR A 19 -13.87 16.15 20.63
CA TYR A 19 -13.73 17.42 19.92
C TYR A 19 -12.48 18.21 20.37
N ILE A 20 -11.72 17.68 21.33
CA ILE A 20 -10.49 18.29 21.84
C ILE A 20 -9.31 17.84 20.98
N ILE A 21 -8.74 18.78 20.22
CA ILE A 21 -7.58 18.57 19.37
C ILE A 21 -6.32 18.39 20.24
N PRO A 22 -5.36 17.52 19.85
CA PRO A 22 -4.06 17.37 20.51
C PRO A 22 -3.27 18.68 20.61
N PRO A 23 -2.51 18.91 21.69
CA PRO A 23 -1.81 20.17 21.95
C PRO A 23 -1.06 20.76 20.75
N GLU A 24 -0.34 19.94 20.00
CA GLU A 24 0.48 20.29 18.84
C GLU A 24 -0.32 20.70 17.59
N LYS A 25 -1.61 20.33 17.52
CA LYS A 25 -2.52 20.65 16.40
C LYS A 25 -3.55 21.72 16.76
N ARG A 26 -3.60 22.16 18.02
CA ARG A 26 -4.55 23.18 18.49
C ARG A 26 -4.31 24.50 17.75
N PRO A 27 -5.37 25.32 17.56
CA PRO A 27 -5.19 26.65 17.02
C PRO A 27 -4.17 27.45 17.83
N GLY A 28 -4.18 27.31 19.17
CA GLY A 28 -3.30 28.05 20.08
C GLY A 28 -4.03 29.25 20.69
N GLU A 29 -3.51 30.46 20.48
CA GLU A 29 -4.08 31.72 20.98
C GLU A 29 -5.47 32.01 20.40
N ILE A 30 -6.28 32.80 21.10
CA ILE A 30 -7.62 33.25 20.64
C ILE A 30 -7.49 34.47 19.71
N SER A 31 -6.42 35.25 19.87
CA SER A 31 -6.18 36.47 19.09
C SER A 31 -5.15 36.19 18.01
N TYR A 32 -5.52 36.43 16.75
CA TYR A 32 -4.62 36.34 15.62
C TYR A 32 -4.50 37.71 14.98
N PRO A 33 -3.31 38.06 14.45
CA PRO A 33 -3.18 39.25 13.64
C PRO A 33 -4.16 39.18 12.46
N ALA A 34 -4.81 40.30 12.19
CA ALA A 34 -5.72 40.42 11.07
C ALA A 34 -4.96 40.29 9.75
N CYS A 35 -5.49 39.47 8.84
CA CYS A 35 -5.08 39.44 7.45
C CYS A 35 -5.88 40.49 6.68
N GLU A 36 -5.20 41.49 6.12
CA GLU A 36 -5.78 42.35 5.10
C GLU A 36 -5.49 41.76 3.73
N ILE A 37 -6.18 40.65 3.41
CA ILE A 37 -6.18 40.14 2.03
C ILE A 37 -6.74 41.21 1.09
N PRO A 38 -6.26 41.31 -0.15
CA PRO A 38 -6.67 42.38 -1.07
C PRO A 38 -8.19 42.40 -1.29
N VAL A 39 -8.80 43.59 -1.22
CA VAL A 39 -10.21 43.82 -1.59
C VAL A 39 -10.24 44.45 -2.98
N ILE A 40 -10.87 43.77 -3.93
CA ILE A 40 -10.85 44.11 -5.35
C ILE A 40 -12.24 44.54 -5.80
N ASP A 41 -12.32 45.72 -6.39
CA ASP A 41 -13.55 46.28 -6.96
C ASP A 41 -13.74 45.79 -8.40
N LEU A 42 -14.63 44.83 -8.60
CA LEU A 42 -14.86 44.23 -9.91
C LEU A 42 -15.68 45.11 -10.86
N PHE A 43 -16.30 46.20 -10.40
CA PHE A 43 -16.97 47.14 -11.30
C PHE A 43 -15.96 47.82 -12.22
N LYS A 44 -14.76 48.11 -11.71
CA LYS A 44 -13.66 48.73 -12.46
C LYS A 44 -13.16 47.87 -13.62
N ALA A 45 -13.40 46.56 -13.59
CA ALA A 45 -13.05 45.65 -14.68
C ALA A 45 -13.91 45.84 -15.96
N ASN A 46 -14.99 46.61 -15.87
CA ASN A 46 -15.88 46.91 -17.00
C ASN A 46 -15.47 48.17 -17.79
N GLY A 47 -14.46 48.92 -17.31
CA GLY A 47 -14.02 50.18 -17.92
C GLY A 47 -12.52 50.19 -18.24
N ASN A 48 -11.95 51.39 -18.31
CA ASN A 48 -10.53 51.60 -18.67
C ASN A 48 -9.54 51.01 -17.64
N ASP A 49 -10.00 50.70 -16.42
CA ASP A 49 -9.17 50.17 -15.35
C ASP A 49 -9.05 48.63 -15.36
N ARG A 50 -9.59 47.95 -16.38
CA ARG A 50 -9.59 46.47 -16.46
C ARG A 50 -8.23 45.84 -16.22
N LYS A 51 -7.19 46.34 -16.88
CA LYS A 51 -5.82 45.84 -16.71
C LYS A 51 -5.33 45.94 -15.28
N VAL A 52 -5.64 47.06 -14.60
CA VAL A 52 -5.27 47.26 -13.18
C VAL A 52 -5.96 46.24 -12.29
N VAL A 53 -7.24 45.95 -12.55
CA VAL A 53 -7.99 44.92 -11.80
C VAL A 53 -7.41 43.53 -12.04
N VAL A 54 -7.09 43.18 -13.29
CA VAL A 54 -6.45 41.90 -13.64
C VAL A 54 -5.10 41.75 -12.91
N ASP A 55 -4.26 42.78 -12.92
CA ASP A 55 -2.97 42.78 -12.22
C ASP A 55 -3.15 42.62 -10.70
N GLN A 56 -4.16 43.26 -10.11
CA GLN A 56 -4.51 43.10 -8.69
C GLN A 56 -4.92 41.67 -8.36
N ILE A 57 -5.76 41.05 -9.19
CA ILE A 57 -6.19 39.65 -9.02
C ILE A 57 -4.97 38.72 -9.07
N ILE A 58 -4.13 38.81 -10.10
CA ILE A 58 -2.95 37.94 -10.25
C ILE A 58 -1.97 38.13 -9.08
N LYS A 59 -1.75 39.38 -8.65
CA LYS A 59 -0.90 39.68 -7.49
C LYS A 59 -1.46 39.07 -6.20
N ALA A 60 -2.77 39.15 -5.99
CA ALA A 60 -3.40 38.54 -4.82
C ALA A 60 -3.31 37.01 -4.84
N CYS A 61 -3.57 36.38 -5.98
CA CYS A 61 -3.42 34.94 -6.17
C CYS A 61 -1.98 34.44 -5.95
N LYS A 62 -0.97 35.22 -6.35
CA LYS A 62 0.46 34.91 -6.13
C LYS A 62 0.89 35.04 -4.68
N ASN A 63 0.46 36.12 -4.03
CA ASN A 63 0.97 36.48 -2.70
C ASN A 63 0.21 35.75 -1.59
N PHE A 64 -1.11 35.65 -1.72
CA PHE A 64 -2.00 35.15 -0.68
C PHE A 64 -2.75 33.88 -1.07
N GLY A 65 -2.95 33.64 -2.38
CA GLY A 65 -3.91 32.63 -2.86
C GLY A 65 -5.38 32.98 -2.55
N PHE A 66 -5.62 34.16 -1.97
CA PHE A 66 -6.89 34.66 -1.47
C PHE A 66 -7.06 36.15 -1.79
N PHE A 67 -8.30 36.57 -2.04
CA PHE A 67 -8.72 37.97 -2.11
C PHE A 67 -10.22 38.10 -1.80
N GLN A 68 -10.69 39.32 -1.62
CA GLN A 68 -12.11 39.65 -1.53
C GLN A 68 -12.54 40.41 -2.77
N VAL A 69 -13.77 40.22 -3.21
CA VAL A 69 -14.36 40.99 -4.32
C VAL A 69 -15.58 41.74 -3.84
N ILE A 70 -15.69 43.01 -4.24
CA ILE A 70 -16.85 43.89 -4.05
C ILE A 70 -17.35 44.39 -5.41
N ASN A 71 -18.58 44.92 -5.44
CA ASN A 71 -19.24 45.37 -6.68
C ASN A 71 -19.17 44.30 -7.79
N HIS A 72 -19.34 43.03 -7.39
CA HIS A 72 -19.11 41.85 -8.22
C HIS A 72 -20.28 41.54 -9.17
N GLY A 73 -21.43 42.19 -8.98
CA GLY A 73 -22.61 42.05 -9.86
C GLY A 73 -23.66 41.05 -9.40
N VAL A 74 -23.42 40.34 -8.29
CA VAL A 74 -24.45 39.53 -7.61
C VAL A 74 -25.28 40.47 -6.75
N ALA A 75 -26.61 40.42 -6.89
CA ALA A 75 -27.50 41.32 -6.17
C ALA A 75 -27.43 41.09 -4.65
N LYS A 76 -27.40 42.18 -3.87
CA LYS A 76 -27.29 42.12 -2.41
C LYS A 76 -28.43 41.32 -1.79
N GLU A 77 -29.64 41.53 -2.28
CA GLU A 77 -30.84 40.83 -1.80
C GLU A 77 -30.74 39.31 -2.02
N VAL A 78 -30.07 38.87 -3.09
CA VAL A 78 -29.85 37.44 -3.37
C VAL A 78 -28.89 36.82 -2.36
N MET A 79 -27.83 37.53 -1.98
CA MET A 79 -26.89 37.08 -0.95
C MET A 79 -27.54 37.04 0.44
N GLU A 80 -28.32 38.07 0.78
CA GLU A 80 -29.03 38.17 2.05
C GLU A 80 -30.11 37.08 2.19
N ASP A 81 -30.95 36.89 1.16
CA ASP A 81 -31.96 35.84 1.12
C ASP A 81 -31.32 34.45 1.20
N ALA A 82 -30.21 34.21 0.48
CA ALA A 82 -29.48 32.95 0.55
C ALA A 82 -28.94 32.70 1.96
N MET A 83 -28.27 33.67 2.58
CA MET A 83 -27.78 33.50 3.95
C MET A 83 -28.90 33.30 4.97
N LYS A 84 -30.02 33.98 4.79
CA LYS A 84 -31.21 33.78 5.63
C LYS A 84 -31.75 32.37 5.51
N VAL A 85 -31.99 31.88 4.29
CA VAL A 85 -32.57 30.54 4.07
C VAL A 85 -31.66 29.41 4.52
N PHE A 86 -30.34 29.60 4.41
CA PHE A 86 -29.35 28.67 4.97
C PHE A 86 -29.40 28.63 6.50
N ARG A 87 -29.52 29.77 7.19
CA ARG A 87 -29.68 29.80 8.65
C ARG A 87 -30.98 29.14 9.08
N GLU A 88 -32.09 29.48 8.42
CA GLU A 88 -33.40 28.85 8.67
C GLU A 88 -33.32 27.33 8.57
N PHE A 89 -32.62 26.77 7.57
CA PHE A 89 -32.40 25.33 7.46
C PHE A 89 -31.69 24.73 8.68
N PHE A 90 -30.63 25.36 9.19
CA PHE A 90 -29.92 24.85 10.37
C PHE A 90 -30.70 25.04 11.67
N GLU A 91 -31.62 25.99 11.73
CA GLU A 91 -32.54 26.21 12.85
C GLU A 91 -33.71 25.20 12.89
N LEU A 92 -33.98 24.47 11.79
CA LEU A 92 -35.01 23.44 11.77
C LEU A 92 -34.77 22.35 12.83
N PRO A 93 -35.87 21.78 13.40
CA PRO A 93 -35.80 20.60 14.25
C PRO A 93 -35.03 19.46 13.58
N PHE A 94 -34.36 18.63 14.37
CA PHE A 94 -33.54 17.54 13.84
C PHE A 94 -34.36 16.60 12.96
N GLU A 95 -35.60 16.30 13.35
CA GLU A 95 -36.53 15.42 12.65
C GLU A 95 -36.73 15.84 11.21
N GLU A 96 -36.87 17.15 10.96
CA GLU A 96 -37.11 17.70 9.62
C GLU A 96 -35.90 17.59 8.69
N LYS A 97 -34.68 17.66 9.23
CA LYS A 97 -33.44 17.59 8.46
C LYS A 97 -32.74 16.22 8.51
N SER A 98 -33.23 15.30 9.36
CA SER A 98 -32.63 13.99 9.61
C SER A 98 -32.53 13.11 8.36
N HIS A 99 -33.51 13.19 7.46
CA HIS A 99 -33.56 12.43 6.21
C HIS A 99 -32.45 12.80 5.22
N LEU A 100 -31.80 13.96 5.40
CA LEU A 100 -30.65 14.39 4.60
C LEU A 100 -29.32 13.94 5.22
N TYR A 101 -29.32 13.43 6.45
CA TYR A 101 -28.08 13.03 7.11
C TYR A 101 -27.45 11.83 6.41
N SER A 102 -26.21 11.97 5.96
CA SER A 102 -25.46 10.85 5.36
C SER A 102 -23.95 11.04 5.46
N GLU A 103 -23.25 9.97 5.82
CA GLU A 103 -21.79 9.86 5.82
C GLU A 103 -21.27 9.37 4.44
N GLU A 104 -22.15 8.90 3.55
CA GLU A 104 -21.76 8.40 2.23
C GLU A 104 -21.41 9.54 1.26
N SER A 105 -20.30 9.36 0.51
CA SER A 105 -19.75 10.40 -0.37
C SER A 105 -20.40 10.53 -1.75
N ASN A 106 -21.24 9.57 -2.14
CA ASN A 106 -21.97 9.52 -3.41
C ASN A 106 -23.36 10.18 -3.35
N VAL A 107 -23.83 10.60 -2.17
CA VAL A 107 -25.15 11.24 -2.00
C VAL A 107 -25.12 12.69 -2.53
N LYS A 108 -26.04 13.01 -3.43
CA LYS A 108 -26.10 14.30 -4.15
C LYS A 108 -26.37 15.53 -3.26
N CYS A 109 -27.18 15.36 -2.23
CA CYS A 109 -27.50 16.38 -1.23
C CYS A 109 -27.45 15.73 0.15
N ARG A 110 -26.54 16.20 1.02
CA ARG A 110 -26.29 15.56 2.31
C ARG A 110 -25.98 16.56 3.40
N LEU A 111 -26.48 16.25 4.59
CA LEU A 111 -26.15 16.87 5.86
C LEU A 111 -25.16 15.95 6.61
N TYR A 112 -24.09 16.50 7.13
CA TYR A 112 -23.13 15.78 7.98
C TYR A 112 -22.55 16.71 9.03
N THR A 113 -21.87 16.15 10.03
CA THR A 113 -21.20 16.88 11.11
C THR A 113 -19.70 16.62 11.03
N SER A 114 -18.86 17.57 11.47
CA SER A 114 -17.41 17.50 11.37
C SER A 114 -16.89 17.34 9.92
N SER A 115 -16.63 16.11 9.47
CA SER A 115 -16.35 15.73 8.08
C SER A 115 -17.26 14.60 7.61
N PHE A 116 -17.11 14.21 6.35
CA PHE A 116 -17.88 13.09 5.80
C PHE A 116 -17.48 11.73 6.37
N ASP A 117 -16.34 11.63 7.07
CA ASP A 117 -15.81 10.39 7.64
C ASP A 117 -15.94 10.35 9.18
N TYR A 118 -17.03 10.92 9.71
CA TYR A 118 -17.26 11.09 11.14
C TYR A 118 -16.99 9.82 11.97
N ALA A 119 -17.33 8.63 11.45
CA ALA A 119 -17.16 7.37 12.16
C ALA A 119 -15.69 6.95 12.37
N ASN A 120 -14.79 7.35 11.48
CA ASN A 120 -13.36 6.99 11.53
C ASN A 120 -12.48 8.15 12.01
N GLU A 121 -13.06 9.31 12.31
CA GLU A 121 -12.36 10.44 12.89
C GLU A 121 -11.90 10.15 14.31
N GLU A 122 -10.60 10.27 14.54
CA GLU A 122 -10.04 10.29 15.90
C GLU A 122 -10.53 11.52 16.69
N ILE A 123 -10.68 12.65 15.99
CA ILE A 123 -11.13 13.94 16.55
C ILE A 123 -12.15 14.57 15.59
N HIS A 124 -13.28 15.00 16.13
CA HIS A 124 -14.33 15.72 15.43
C HIS A 124 -14.12 17.22 15.45
N TYR A 125 -14.57 17.89 14.39
CA TYR A 125 -14.55 19.32 14.20
C TYR A 125 -15.92 19.94 14.52
N TRP A 126 -15.89 21.15 15.08
CA TRP A 126 -17.05 21.85 15.63
C TRP A 126 -17.90 22.55 14.56
N ARG A 127 -18.52 21.75 13.69
CA ARG A 127 -19.40 22.24 12.61
C ARG A 127 -20.44 21.21 12.17
N ASP A 128 -21.52 21.72 11.62
CA ASP A 128 -22.44 20.97 10.75
C ASP A 128 -22.33 21.51 9.31
N CYS A 129 -22.58 20.65 8.33
CA CYS A 129 -22.43 20.98 6.92
C CYS A 129 -23.56 20.39 6.07
N LEU A 130 -24.25 21.25 5.31
CA LEU A 130 -25.12 20.86 4.22
C LEU A 130 -24.37 21.02 2.91
N LYS A 131 -24.19 19.94 2.15
CA LYS A 131 -23.51 19.94 0.86
C LYS A 131 -24.44 19.41 -0.22
N HIS A 132 -24.58 20.13 -1.33
CA HIS A 132 -25.29 19.66 -2.50
C HIS A 132 -24.73 20.20 -3.81
N ASN A 133 -24.83 19.40 -4.88
CA ASN A 133 -24.49 19.86 -6.23
C ASN A 133 -25.42 20.99 -6.67
N CYS A 134 -24.94 21.86 -7.56
CA CYS A 134 -25.70 23.02 -8.02
C CYS A 134 -25.49 23.43 -9.48
N ALA A 135 -24.59 22.75 -10.20
CA ALA A 135 -24.48 22.87 -11.65
C ALA A 135 -24.19 21.48 -12.25
N PRO A 136 -24.87 21.07 -13.34
CA PRO A 136 -26.03 21.75 -13.96
C PRO A 136 -27.24 21.81 -13.01
N LEU A 137 -28.01 22.91 -13.04
CA LEU A 137 -29.03 23.20 -12.03
C LEU A 137 -30.22 22.24 -12.14
N GLU A 138 -30.62 21.96 -13.38
CA GLU A 138 -31.70 21.06 -13.79
C GLU A 138 -31.54 19.63 -13.22
N ASP A 139 -30.32 19.15 -13.09
CA ASP A 139 -30.01 17.80 -12.58
C ASP A 139 -29.98 17.71 -11.05
N CYS A 140 -29.99 18.87 -10.39
CA CYS A 140 -29.65 19.00 -8.97
C CYS A 140 -30.83 19.45 -8.11
N ILE A 141 -31.65 20.39 -8.61
CA ILE A 141 -32.63 21.14 -7.80
C ILE A 141 -33.63 20.23 -7.06
N ASP A 142 -34.00 19.10 -7.63
CA ASP A 142 -34.95 18.16 -7.04
C ASP A 142 -34.41 17.41 -5.82
N SER A 143 -33.09 17.30 -5.71
CA SER A 143 -32.42 16.66 -4.57
C SER A 143 -32.25 17.57 -3.36
N TRP A 144 -32.46 18.88 -3.52
CA TRP A 144 -32.23 19.87 -2.46
C TRP A 144 -33.32 19.87 -1.39
N PRO A 145 -33.06 20.44 -0.20
CA PRO A 145 -34.07 20.60 0.85
C PRO A 145 -35.37 21.22 0.33
N ARG A 146 -36.50 20.68 0.79
CA ARG A 146 -37.84 21.28 0.57
C ARG A 146 -38.20 22.28 1.67
N ASN A 147 -37.68 22.06 2.87
CA ASN A 147 -37.81 22.97 4.00
C ASN A 147 -36.46 23.63 4.27
N PRO A 148 -36.41 24.96 4.47
CA PRO A 148 -37.53 25.91 4.42
C PRO A 148 -38.14 26.05 2.99
N PRO A 149 -39.44 26.41 2.84
CA PRO A 149 -40.15 26.35 1.55
C PRO A 149 -39.52 27.13 0.39
N ARG A 150 -38.83 28.24 0.70
CA ARG A 150 -38.14 29.09 -0.30
C ARG A 150 -36.71 28.63 -0.63
N TYR A 151 -36.22 27.54 -0.02
CA TYR A 151 -34.83 27.09 -0.17
C TYR A 151 -34.45 26.91 -1.64
N ARG A 152 -35.22 26.13 -2.41
CA ARG A 152 -34.87 25.81 -3.80
C ARG A 152 -34.86 27.03 -4.71
N GLU A 153 -35.87 27.89 -4.60
CA GLU A 153 -35.99 29.11 -5.38
C GLU A 153 -34.81 30.06 -5.12
N VAL A 154 -34.56 30.35 -3.84
CA VAL A 154 -33.50 31.28 -3.41
C VAL A 154 -32.12 30.75 -3.77
N VAL A 155 -31.84 29.48 -3.44
CA VAL A 155 -30.53 28.86 -3.67
C VAL A 155 -30.25 28.64 -5.15
N ALA A 156 -31.29 28.42 -5.99
CA ALA A 156 -31.14 28.36 -7.44
C ALA A 156 -30.70 29.71 -8.02
N LYS A 157 -31.37 30.80 -7.60
CA LYS A 157 -31.02 32.17 -8.02
C LYS A 157 -29.62 32.55 -7.58
N TYR A 158 -29.26 32.25 -6.33
CA TYR A 158 -27.92 32.45 -5.78
C TYR A 158 -26.86 31.66 -6.58
N SER A 159 -27.08 30.35 -6.77
CA SER A 159 -26.11 29.48 -7.45
C SER A 159 -25.86 29.90 -8.89
N THR A 160 -26.88 30.40 -9.58
CA THR A 160 -26.77 30.90 -10.96
C THR A 160 -25.88 32.15 -11.02
N GLN A 161 -26.18 33.17 -10.21
CA GLN A 161 -25.39 34.42 -10.23
C GLN A 161 -23.96 34.23 -9.72
N VAL A 162 -23.74 33.36 -8.73
CA VAL A 162 -22.39 33.05 -8.24
C VAL A 162 -21.60 32.25 -9.26
N ARG A 163 -22.24 31.37 -10.04
CA ARG A 163 -21.58 30.69 -11.16
C ARG A 163 -21.09 31.70 -12.19
N GLU A 164 -21.94 32.62 -12.61
CA GLU A 164 -21.57 33.67 -13.58
C GLU A 164 -20.39 34.52 -13.07
N LEU A 165 -20.40 34.88 -11.78
CA LEU A 165 -19.27 35.56 -11.14
C LEU A 165 -17.99 34.72 -11.17
N GLY A 166 -18.08 33.43 -10.85
CA GLY A 166 -16.93 32.52 -10.87
C GLY A 166 -16.32 32.38 -12.26
N LEU A 167 -17.15 32.25 -13.30
CA LEU A 167 -16.69 32.20 -14.70
C LEU A 167 -16.02 33.52 -15.12
N ARG A 168 -16.62 34.67 -14.78
CA ARG A 168 -16.03 35.98 -15.05
C ARG A 168 -14.67 36.16 -14.38
N LEU A 169 -14.49 35.64 -13.16
CA LEU A 169 -13.21 35.65 -12.46
C LEU A 169 -12.18 34.74 -13.13
N LEU A 170 -12.59 33.55 -13.60
CA LEU A 170 -11.71 32.66 -14.36
C LEU A 170 -11.22 33.32 -15.65
N ASP A 171 -12.09 34.05 -16.36
CA ASP A 171 -11.70 34.80 -17.57
C ASP A 171 -10.67 35.91 -17.26
N LEU A 172 -10.86 36.65 -16.16
CA LEU A 172 -9.90 37.67 -15.73
C LEU A 172 -8.55 37.05 -15.31
N ILE A 173 -8.57 35.86 -14.70
CA ILE A 173 -7.36 35.10 -14.36
C ILE A 173 -6.67 34.59 -15.63
N CYS A 174 -7.42 34.09 -16.62
CA CYS A 174 -6.87 33.71 -17.93
C CYS A 174 -6.15 34.90 -18.59
N GLU A 175 -6.81 36.06 -18.63
CA GLU A 175 -6.24 37.29 -19.19
C GLU A 175 -4.91 37.65 -18.48
N GLY A 176 -4.90 37.62 -17.15
CA GLY A 176 -3.70 37.93 -16.36
C GLY A 176 -2.59 36.86 -16.41
N LEU A 177 -2.91 35.64 -16.85
CA LEU A 177 -1.95 34.58 -17.13
C LEU A 177 -1.56 34.53 -18.62
N GLU A 178 -2.12 35.38 -19.47
CA GLU A 178 -1.93 35.35 -20.92
C GLU A 178 -2.38 34.01 -21.55
N LEU A 179 -3.42 33.39 -20.99
CA LEU A 179 -4.09 32.22 -21.55
C LEU A 179 -5.18 32.63 -22.54
N GLU A 180 -5.53 31.72 -23.45
CA GLU A 180 -6.64 31.92 -24.38
C GLU A 180 -7.97 32.12 -23.63
N SER A 181 -8.82 33.02 -24.14
CA SER A 181 -10.15 33.26 -23.59
C SER A 181 -10.97 31.95 -23.58
N GLY A 182 -11.66 31.66 -22.48
CA GLY A 182 -12.40 30.42 -22.33
C GLY A 182 -11.56 29.17 -22.08
N PHE A 183 -10.27 29.30 -21.72
CA PHE A 183 -9.38 28.16 -21.41
C PHE A 183 -9.98 27.18 -20.39
N PHE A 184 -10.65 27.69 -19.34
CA PHE A 184 -11.29 26.85 -18.32
C PHE A 184 -12.63 26.24 -18.78
N GLY A 185 -13.07 26.52 -20.01
CA GLY A 185 -14.07 25.68 -20.68
C GLY A 185 -13.50 24.30 -21.01
N ASN A 186 -14.32 23.42 -21.59
CA ASN A 186 -13.92 22.04 -21.98
C ASN A 186 -13.56 21.13 -20.79
N GLY A 187 -14.35 21.20 -19.72
CA GLY A 187 -14.29 20.22 -18.64
C GLY A 187 -13.68 20.71 -17.33
N TYR A 188 -13.07 21.90 -17.25
CA TYR A 188 -12.54 22.42 -15.97
C TYR A 188 -13.61 23.06 -15.08
N ASP A 189 -14.74 23.46 -15.65
CA ASP A 189 -15.80 24.21 -14.97
C ASP A 189 -17.19 23.53 -15.02
N GLU A 190 -17.25 22.26 -15.47
CA GLU A 190 -18.50 21.54 -15.73
C GLU A 190 -19.35 21.27 -14.49
N ASN A 191 -18.71 21.08 -13.33
CA ASN A 191 -19.41 20.70 -12.10
C ASN A 191 -19.28 21.80 -11.05
N SER A 192 -20.35 22.02 -10.29
CA SER A 192 -20.29 22.90 -9.13
C SER A 192 -21.15 22.39 -7.98
N PHE A 193 -20.70 22.64 -6.76
CA PHE A 193 -21.49 22.36 -5.55
C PHE A 193 -21.40 23.50 -4.54
N VAL A 194 -22.42 23.60 -3.70
CA VAL A 194 -22.41 24.48 -2.53
C VAL A 194 -22.16 23.65 -1.28
N SER A 195 -21.26 24.14 -0.42
CA SER A 195 -21.06 23.63 0.94
C SER A 195 -21.44 24.73 1.92
N VAL A 196 -22.56 24.54 2.62
CA VAL A 196 -23.05 25.45 3.65
C VAL A 196 -22.58 24.93 5.00
N ASN A 197 -21.75 25.70 5.68
CA ASN A 197 -21.18 25.34 6.97
C ASN A 197 -21.84 26.17 8.06
N HIS A 198 -22.26 25.51 9.14
CA HIS A 198 -22.77 26.13 10.33
C HIS A 198 -21.90 25.76 11.52
N TYR A 199 -21.40 26.78 12.23
CA TYR A 199 -20.53 26.65 13.38
C TYR A 199 -21.28 27.19 14.60
N PRO A 200 -21.87 26.33 15.44
CA PRO A 200 -22.50 26.77 16.68
C PRO A 200 -21.48 27.41 17.64
N PRO A 201 -21.92 28.24 18.62
CA PRO A 201 -21.05 28.72 19.68
C PRO A 201 -20.29 27.56 20.34
N CYS A 202 -19.01 27.74 20.63
CA CYS A 202 -18.14 26.71 21.20
C CYS A 202 -17.76 27.06 22.65
N PRO A 203 -17.87 26.15 23.64
CA PRO A 203 -17.51 26.45 25.03
C PRO A 203 -16.04 26.82 25.21
N ASP A 204 -15.16 26.19 24.43
CA ASP A 204 -13.73 26.49 24.46
C ASP A 204 -13.12 26.41 23.04
N PRO A 205 -13.11 27.52 22.28
CA PRO A 205 -12.59 27.56 20.91
C PRO A 205 -11.07 27.37 20.82
N ARG A 206 -10.34 27.38 21.94
CA ARG A 206 -8.88 27.11 21.94
C ARG A 206 -8.56 25.64 21.73
N LEU A 207 -9.52 24.76 22.02
CA LEU A 207 -9.33 23.32 22.05
C LEU A 207 -9.86 22.62 20.81
N THR A 208 -10.57 23.32 19.92
CA THR A 208 -11.19 22.72 18.73
C THR A 208 -11.06 23.62 17.51
N LEU A 209 -11.47 23.11 16.34
CA LEU A 209 -11.56 23.84 15.10
C LEU A 209 -12.91 23.58 14.46
N GLY A 210 -13.42 24.54 13.70
CA GLY A 210 -14.56 24.32 12.82
C GLY A 210 -14.15 23.52 11.59
N LEU A 211 -13.00 23.82 11.00
CA LEU A 211 -12.39 23.07 9.90
C LEU A 211 -10.88 22.98 10.13
N PRO A 212 -10.25 21.81 9.88
CA PRO A 212 -8.79 21.69 9.96
C PRO A 212 -8.09 22.49 8.87
N LYS A 213 -6.77 22.59 8.98
CA LYS A 213 -5.93 23.11 7.89
C LYS A 213 -6.09 22.23 6.65
N HIS A 214 -6.33 22.85 5.50
CA HIS A 214 -6.44 22.17 4.21
C HIS A 214 -6.22 23.16 3.07
N CYS A 215 -6.09 22.62 1.87
CA CYS A 215 -6.23 23.34 0.62
C CYS A 215 -7.41 22.76 -0.17
N ASP A 216 -7.98 23.59 -1.02
CA ASP A 216 -9.18 23.27 -1.78
C ASP A 216 -8.85 22.38 -3.00
N PRO A 217 -9.59 21.28 -3.26
CA PRO A 217 -9.28 20.34 -4.33
C PRO A 217 -9.71 20.81 -5.74
N ASN A 218 -10.44 21.92 -5.84
CA ASN A 218 -11.13 22.42 -7.03
C ASN A 218 -10.29 23.47 -7.81
N VAL A 219 -10.90 24.13 -8.79
CA VAL A 219 -10.25 25.22 -9.55
C VAL A 219 -10.29 26.52 -8.75
N ILE A 220 -11.51 26.98 -8.42
CA ILE A 220 -11.76 28.25 -7.73
C ILE A 220 -12.93 28.10 -6.75
N THR A 221 -12.83 28.75 -5.59
CA THR A 221 -13.85 28.78 -4.54
C THR A 221 -14.33 30.22 -4.34
N LEU A 222 -15.64 30.40 -4.20
CA LEU A 222 -16.29 31.67 -3.85
C LEU A 222 -17.05 31.48 -2.54
N LEU A 223 -16.59 32.14 -1.49
CA LEU A 223 -17.12 32.02 -0.13
C LEU A 223 -17.95 33.26 0.23
N LEU A 224 -19.25 33.05 0.41
CA LEU A 224 -20.13 33.97 1.13
C LEU A 224 -20.03 33.66 2.62
N GLN A 225 -19.76 34.67 3.46
CA GLN A 225 -19.59 34.48 4.89
C GLN A 225 -20.34 35.52 5.73
N ASP A 226 -20.64 35.13 6.96
CA ASP A 226 -21.19 36.03 7.98
C ASP A 226 -20.22 37.17 8.33
N THR A 227 -20.75 38.19 9.00
CA THR A 227 -19.99 39.27 9.65
C THR A 227 -19.11 38.78 10.81
N ILE A 228 -19.33 37.55 11.27
CA ILE A 228 -18.52 36.91 12.32
C ILE A 228 -17.23 36.33 11.71
N PRO A 229 -16.05 36.79 12.14
CA PRO A 229 -14.78 36.27 11.63
C PRO A 229 -14.56 34.81 12.08
N GLY A 230 -13.77 34.07 11.31
CA GLY A 230 -13.43 32.68 11.65
C GLY A 230 -12.52 31.99 10.63
N LEU A 231 -12.53 32.44 9.37
CA LEU A 231 -11.59 31.97 8.35
C LEU A 231 -10.17 32.46 8.67
N GLN A 232 -9.21 31.53 8.65
CA GLN A 232 -7.79 31.84 8.76
C GLN A 232 -7.05 31.30 7.55
N VAL A 233 -6.14 32.11 7.01
CA VAL A 233 -5.24 31.73 5.91
C VAL A 233 -3.81 31.66 6.44
N CYS A 234 -3.05 30.68 5.98
CA CYS A 234 -1.63 30.54 6.29
C CYS A 234 -0.81 31.31 5.25
N VAL A 235 -0.11 32.36 5.67
CA VAL A 235 0.78 33.17 4.82
C VAL A 235 2.15 33.18 5.49
N ASP A 236 3.19 32.78 4.77
CA ASP A 236 4.57 32.67 5.27
C ASP A 236 4.66 31.92 6.63
N ASN A 237 4.00 30.76 6.70
CA ASN A 237 3.89 29.90 7.89
C ASN A 237 3.22 30.56 9.11
N LYS A 238 2.45 31.64 8.90
CA LYS A 238 1.68 32.32 9.94
C LYS A 238 0.19 32.27 9.64
N TRP A 239 -0.60 31.89 10.63
CA TRP A 239 -2.06 31.91 10.57
C TRP A 239 -2.58 33.34 10.78
N LEU A 240 -3.25 33.89 9.77
CA LEU A 240 -3.81 35.23 9.79
C LEU A 240 -5.35 35.18 9.68
N LEU A 241 -6.06 35.96 10.50
CA LEU A 241 -7.52 35.98 10.52
C LEU A 241 -8.08 36.87 9.39
N VAL A 242 -8.87 36.31 8.48
CA VAL A 242 -9.50 37.07 7.41
C VAL A 242 -10.67 37.87 7.97
N LYS A 243 -10.58 39.21 7.89
CA LYS A 243 -11.67 40.12 8.28
C LYS A 243 -12.80 40.08 7.24
N PRO A 244 -14.05 39.77 7.63
CA PRO A 244 -15.19 39.83 6.72
C PRO A 244 -15.37 41.26 6.18
N CYS A 245 -15.44 41.40 4.86
CA CYS A 245 -15.87 42.64 4.20
C CYS A 245 -17.39 42.56 3.93
N PRO A 246 -18.18 43.60 4.26
CA PRO A 246 -19.59 43.66 3.88
C PRO A 246 -19.78 43.55 2.38
N ASP A 247 -20.88 42.90 1.97
CA ASP A 247 -21.29 42.77 0.57
C ASP A 247 -20.18 42.24 -0.36
N ALA A 248 -19.35 41.31 0.16
CA ALA A 248 -18.21 40.75 -0.55
C ALA A 248 -18.23 39.22 -0.56
N PHE A 249 -17.58 38.65 -1.58
CA PHE A 249 -17.16 37.25 -1.58
C PHE A 249 -15.66 37.15 -1.27
N VAL A 250 -15.25 36.18 -0.47
CA VAL A 250 -13.85 35.74 -0.41
C VAL A 250 -13.63 34.76 -1.55
N VAL A 251 -12.55 34.93 -2.31
CA VAL A 251 -12.18 34.09 -3.43
C VAL A 251 -10.83 33.45 -3.14
N ASN A 252 -10.71 32.15 -3.38
CA ASN A 252 -9.43 31.44 -3.28
C ASN A 252 -9.24 30.41 -4.38
N MET A 253 -7.96 30.16 -4.69
CA MET A 253 -7.56 29.18 -5.69
C MET A 253 -7.45 27.80 -5.02
N GLY A 254 -7.91 26.77 -5.73
CA GLY A 254 -7.68 25.39 -5.33
C GLY A 254 -6.46 24.78 -6.02
N TYR A 255 -6.16 23.53 -5.69
CA TYR A 255 -5.01 22.79 -6.22
C TYR A 255 -4.99 22.73 -7.74
N GLN A 256 -6.15 22.61 -8.40
CA GLN A 256 -6.18 22.51 -9.86
C GLN A 256 -5.65 23.79 -10.51
N MET A 257 -5.98 24.95 -9.97
CA MET A 257 -5.46 26.23 -10.47
C MET A 257 -3.94 26.36 -10.26
N GLN A 258 -3.42 25.90 -9.12
CA GLN A 258 -1.97 25.90 -8.89
C GLN A 258 -1.24 25.00 -9.91
N ILE A 259 -1.77 23.82 -10.17
CA ILE A 259 -1.20 22.87 -11.14
C ILE A 259 -1.28 23.42 -12.56
N ILE A 260 -2.45 23.90 -12.99
CA ILE A 260 -2.68 24.50 -14.31
C ILE A 260 -1.77 25.70 -14.54
N SER A 261 -1.59 26.54 -13.51
CA SER A 261 -0.70 27.71 -13.59
C SER A 261 0.79 27.37 -13.49
N ASN A 262 1.14 26.08 -13.40
CA ASN A 262 2.51 25.59 -13.19
C ASN A 262 3.18 26.23 -11.97
N GLY A 263 2.46 26.33 -10.85
CA GLY A 263 2.94 26.90 -9.59
C GLY A 263 2.94 28.43 -9.54
N LYS A 264 2.52 29.12 -10.62
CA LYS A 264 2.47 30.59 -10.64
C LYS A 264 1.43 31.17 -9.70
N LEU A 265 0.28 30.50 -9.51
CA LEU A 265 -0.77 30.90 -8.57
C LEU A 265 -0.80 29.90 -7.40
N LYS A 266 -1.01 30.39 -6.17
CA LYS A 266 -0.94 29.56 -4.97
C LYS A 266 -2.33 29.06 -4.54
N SER A 267 -2.42 27.77 -4.24
CA SER A 267 -3.49 27.18 -3.43
C SER A 267 -3.06 27.29 -1.97
N ALA A 268 -3.67 28.23 -1.24
CA ALA A 268 -3.22 28.55 0.11
C ALA A 268 -3.90 27.68 1.18
N GLU A 269 -3.09 27.19 2.13
CA GLU A 269 -3.60 26.49 3.29
C GLU A 269 -4.47 27.41 4.13
N HIS A 270 -5.65 26.92 4.50
CA HIS A 270 -6.60 27.68 5.30
C HIS A 270 -7.33 26.76 6.30
N ARG A 271 -7.87 27.34 7.37
CA ARG A 271 -8.63 26.65 8.42
C ARG A 271 -9.75 27.52 8.95
N VAL A 272 -10.66 26.97 9.77
CA VAL A 272 -11.73 27.75 10.39
C VAL A 272 -11.70 27.58 11.91
N VAL A 273 -11.56 28.70 12.63
CA VAL A 273 -11.68 28.76 14.10
C VAL A 273 -13.12 29.06 14.51
N THR A 274 -13.49 28.66 15.72
CA THR A 274 -14.82 28.92 16.31
C THR A 274 -14.75 30.03 17.36
N ASN A 275 -15.89 30.39 17.95
CA ASN A 275 -15.97 31.41 19.00
C ASN A 275 -17.01 31.02 20.05
N THR A 276 -16.97 31.66 21.23
CA THR A 276 -17.83 31.34 22.37
C THR A 276 -19.23 31.97 22.32
N GLN A 277 -19.46 33.00 21.49
CA GLN A 277 -20.60 33.90 21.66
C GLN A 277 -21.67 33.73 20.59
N LYS A 278 -21.29 33.58 19.32
CA LYS A 278 -22.20 33.66 18.17
C LYS A 278 -21.99 32.51 17.22
N ALA A 279 -23.08 31.96 16.72
CA ALA A 279 -23.03 31.03 15.60
C ALA A 279 -22.49 31.74 14.36
N ARG A 280 -21.82 31.00 13.49
CA ARG A 280 -21.33 31.50 12.19
C ARG A 280 -21.85 30.59 11.08
N THR A 281 -22.39 31.18 10.01
CA THR A 281 -22.79 30.44 8.82
C THR A 281 -22.01 30.94 7.60
N THR A 282 -21.62 30.03 6.72
CA THR A 282 -20.97 30.36 5.44
C THR A 282 -21.50 29.49 4.31
N ALA A 283 -21.50 29.99 3.09
CA ALA A 283 -21.79 29.21 1.88
C ALA A 283 -20.61 29.31 0.92
N ALA A 284 -19.89 28.19 0.76
CA ALA A 284 -18.78 28.07 -0.19
C ALA A 284 -19.29 27.45 -1.50
N TYR A 285 -19.10 28.15 -2.61
CA TYR A 285 -19.41 27.70 -3.96
C TYR A 285 -18.12 27.24 -4.64
N PHE A 286 -18.08 25.98 -5.09
CA PHE A 286 -16.88 25.38 -5.68
C PHE A 286 -17.11 25.11 -7.17
N ILE A 287 -16.17 25.54 -8.02
CA ILE A 287 -16.13 25.19 -9.45
C ILE A 287 -15.07 24.11 -9.65
N LEU A 288 -15.49 22.95 -10.17
CA LEU A 288 -14.67 21.75 -10.26
C LEU A 288 -14.58 21.22 -11.68
N PRO A 289 -13.45 20.57 -12.03
CA PRO A 289 -13.36 19.82 -13.27
C PRO A 289 -14.31 18.62 -13.28
N SER A 290 -14.63 18.15 -14.48
CA SER A 290 -15.25 16.86 -14.70
C SER A 290 -14.29 15.74 -14.31
N LYS A 291 -14.82 14.59 -13.90
CA LYS A 291 -13.99 13.46 -13.44
C LYS A 291 -12.98 12.99 -14.49
N ASN A 292 -13.36 13.09 -15.77
CA ASN A 292 -12.53 12.68 -16.90
C ASN A 292 -11.65 13.82 -17.43
N CYS A 293 -11.76 15.02 -16.86
CA CYS A 293 -10.93 16.16 -17.24
C CYS A 293 -9.46 15.83 -16.97
N ILE A 294 -8.62 16.10 -17.96
CA ILE A 294 -7.18 15.92 -17.87
C ILE A 294 -6.56 17.19 -17.32
N ILE A 295 -6.01 17.12 -16.12
CA ILE A 295 -5.33 18.22 -15.46
C ILE A 295 -3.84 18.17 -15.80
N GLN A 296 -3.29 19.32 -16.17
CA GLN A 296 -1.87 19.50 -16.47
C GLN A 296 -1.51 21.00 -16.45
N PRO A 297 -0.21 21.34 -16.29
CA PRO A 297 0.27 22.69 -16.55
C PRO A 297 -0.14 23.18 -17.94
N ALA A 298 -0.72 24.39 -18.01
CA ALA A 298 -1.08 25.00 -19.28
C ALA A 298 0.20 25.23 -20.10
N LYS A 299 0.21 24.73 -21.34
CA LYS A 299 1.40 24.75 -22.21
C LYS A 299 2.01 26.14 -22.38
N ALA A 300 1.17 27.17 -22.50
CA ALA A 300 1.60 28.56 -22.62
C ALA A 300 2.34 29.09 -21.37
N LEU A 301 2.19 28.44 -20.21
CA LEU A 301 2.80 28.86 -18.95
C LEU A 301 4.11 28.14 -18.63
N VAL A 302 4.45 27.11 -19.39
CA VAL A 302 5.73 26.39 -19.33
C VAL A 302 6.67 27.00 -20.36
N LYS A 303 7.86 27.48 -19.94
CA LYS A 303 8.80 28.11 -20.87
C LYS A 303 9.37 27.06 -21.82
N MET A 304 9.72 27.49 -23.03
CA MET A 304 10.36 26.61 -24.01
C MET A 304 11.71 26.11 -23.48
N GLY A 305 11.84 24.80 -23.28
CA GLY A 305 13.03 24.16 -22.69
C GLY A 305 12.93 23.84 -21.19
N ASP A 306 11.94 24.38 -20.48
CA ASP A 306 11.69 24.04 -19.07
C ASP A 306 10.83 22.78 -18.96
N SER A 307 11.11 21.94 -17.97
CA SER A 307 10.19 20.86 -17.58
C SER A 307 9.02 21.43 -16.76
N PRO A 308 7.78 20.98 -16.97
CA PRO A 308 6.66 21.38 -16.12
C PRO A 308 6.92 20.95 -14.66
N LEU A 309 6.42 21.71 -13.69
CA LEU A 309 6.52 21.36 -12.26
C LEU A 309 5.60 20.19 -11.90
N TYR A 310 4.52 20.00 -12.64
CA TYR A 310 3.49 18.98 -12.35
C TYR A 310 3.25 18.07 -13.56
N LYS A 311 2.95 16.79 -13.27
CA LYS A 311 2.61 15.78 -14.28
C LYS A 311 1.17 15.94 -14.76
N GLN A 312 0.86 15.30 -15.88
CA GLN A 312 -0.51 15.19 -16.40
C GLN A 312 -1.25 14.02 -15.72
N PHE A 313 -2.52 14.22 -15.33
CA PHE A 313 -3.35 13.18 -14.68
C PHE A 313 -4.85 13.42 -14.90
N GLN A 314 -5.69 12.43 -14.57
CA GLN A 314 -7.15 12.60 -14.59
C GLN A 314 -7.65 13.19 -13.27
N TYR A 315 -8.64 14.09 -13.30
CA TYR A 315 -9.18 14.68 -12.08
C TYR A 315 -9.79 13.63 -11.11
N ALA A 316 -10.32 12.52 -11.63
CA ALA A 316 -10.76 11.39 -10.80
C ALA A 316 -9.63 10.80 -9.93
N GLU A 317 -8.44 10.61 -10.51
CA GLU A 317 -7.24 10.12 -9.82
C GLU A 317 -6.80 11.08 -8.71
N PHE A 318 -6.87 12.38 -8.99
CA PHE A 318 -6.60 13.42 -7.99
C PHE A 318 -7.55 13.33 -6.81
N ILE A 319 -8.86 13.18 -7.07
CA ILE A 319 -9.87 13.13 -6.01
C ILE A 319 -9.74 11.87 -5.15
N GLU A 320 -9.38 10.73 -5.74
CA GLU A 320 -9.07 9.51 -4.98
C GLU A 320 -7.87 9.71 -4.07
N THR A 321 -6.79 10.30 -4.60
CA THR A 321 -5.58 10.63 -3.84
C THR A 321 -5.84 11.65 -2.73
N PHE A 322 -6.59 12.71 -3.03
CA PHE A 322 -6.99 13.75 -2.09
C PHE A 322 -7.78 13.12 -0.93
N LYS A 323 -8.78 12.27 -1.22
CA LYS A 323 -9.56 11.59 -0.16
C LYS A 323 -8.71 10.69 0.74
N ALA A 324 -7.67 10.07 0.20
CA ALA A 324 -6.80 9.19 0.97
C ALA A 324 -5.81 9.94 1.88
N HIS A 325 -5.39 11.16 1.51
CA HIS A 325 -4.27 11.84 2.19
C HIS A 325 -4.60 13.23 2.77
N SER A 326 -5.67 13.91 2.30
CA SER A 326 -5.93 15.33 2.64
C SER A 326 -6.19 15.59 4.12
N THR A 327 -6.66 14.58 4.85
CA THR A 327 -6.99 14.68 6.29
C THR A 327 -5.76 14.58 7.19
N TRP A 328 -4.66 14.00 6.70
CA TRP A 328 -3.48 13.72 7.52
C TRP A 328 -2.24 14.47 7.03
N GLU A 329 -2.04 14.58 5.72
CA GLU A 329 -0.83 15.14 5.11
C GLU A 329 -1.16 15.95 3.83
N PRO A 330 -1.72 17.18 3.96
CA PRO A 330 -2.08 18.01 2.81
C PRO A 330 -0.92 18.27 1.83
N ALA A 331 0.32 18.35 2.34
CA ALA A 331 1.52 18.59 1.54
C ALA A 331 1.79 17.46 0.55
N LYS A 332 1.60 16.19 0.98
CA LYS A 332 1.80 15.01 0.13
C LYS A 332 0.84 14.93 -1.05
N VAL A 333 -0.32 15.57 -0.96
CA VAL A 333 -1.30 15.55 -2.04
C VAL A 333 -0.71 16.13 -3.31
N LEU A 334 -0.01 17.27 -3.24
CA LEU A 334 0.61 17.89 -4.43
C LEU A 334 1.88 17.17 -4.87
N GLU A 335 2.72 16.73 -3.92
CA GLU A 335 3.99 16.02 -4.21
C GLU A 335 3.77 14.82 -5.13
N LEU A 336 2.68 14.06 -4.94
CA LEU A 336 2.34 12.93 -5.80
C LEU A 336 2.07 13.30 -7.26
N PHE A 337 1.74 14.56 -7.54
CA PHE A 337 1.49 15.10 -8.87
C PHE A 337 2.59 16.02 -9.38
N GLU A 338 3.67 16.23 -8.62
CA GLU A 338 4.85 16.93 -9.08
C GLU A 338 5.62 16.08 -10.10
N ASN A 339 6.17 16.71 -11.13
CA ASN A 339 7.19 16.08 -11.94
C ASN A 339 8.44 16.00 -11.09
N GLN A 340 8.97 14.79 -10.92
CA GLN A 340 10.22 14.56 -10.21
C GLN A 340 11.33 15.36 -10.90
N HIS A 341 11.69 16.51 -10.33
CA HIS A 341 12.78 17.31 -10.84
C HIS A 341 14.07 16.52 -10.62
N TRP A 342 14.78 16.29 -11.74
CA TRP A 342 16.23 16.10 -11.69
C TRP A 342 16.81 17.23 -10.85
N SER A 343 17.70 16.89 -9.91
CA SER A 343 18.56 17.88 -9.28
C SER A 343 19.10 18.83 -10.36
N ASP A 344 19.08 20.13 -10.11
CA ASP A 344 19.72 21.14 -10.97
C ASP A 344 21.26 21.00 -11.04
N GLY A 345 21.82 19.94 -10.47
CA GLY A 345 23.24 19.65 -10.40
C GLY A 345 24.00 20.50 -9.40
N THR A 346 23.32 21.40 -8.66
CA THR A 346 23.99 22.35 -7.75
C THR A 346 23.85 21.98 -6.28
N THR A 347 22.77 21.29 -5.90
CA THR A 347 22.51 20.86 -4.52
C THR A 347 21.98 19.44 -4.45
N LEU A 348 22.37 18.70 -3.41
CA LEU A 348 21.87 17.35 -3.13
C LEU A 348 20.55 17.46 -2.34
N PRO A 349 19.41 16.98 -2.86
CA PRO A 349 18.14 17.02 -2.13
C PRO A 349 18.21 16.18 -0.85
N GLU A 350 17.46 16.57 0.18
CA GLU A 350 17.48 15.90 1.50
C GLU A 350 17.10 14.42 1.41
N SER A 351 16.19 14.06 0.49
CA SER A 351 15.78 12.67 0.22
C SER A 351 16.90 11.79 -0.36
N TYR A 352 18.03 12.36 -0.79
CA TYR A 352 19.22 11.61 -1.25
C TYR A 352 20.36 11.62 -0.23
N VAL A 353 20.19 12.30 0.91
CA VAL A 353 21.21 12.39 1.96
C VAL A 353 21.09 11.18 2.90
N PHE A 354 22.08 10.30 2.90
CA PHE A 354 22.11 9.15 3.80
C PHE A 354 22.40 9.61 5.24
N PRO A 355 21.89 8.91 6.27
CA PRO A 355 22.21 9.22 7.66
C PRO A 355 23.69 8.94 7.94
N PRO A 356 24.31 9.65 8.91
CA PRO A 356 25.76 9.69 9.09
C PRO A 356 26.46 8.32 9.12
N GLU A 357 25.85 7.32 9.76
CA GLU A 357 26.37 5.96 9.92
C GLU A 357 26.33 5.12 8.63
N LYS A 358 25.55 5.52 7.63
CA LYS A 358 25.42 4.84 6.33
C LYS A 358 26.14 5.57 5.19
N ARG A 359 26.68 6.77 5.43
CA ARG A 359 27.38 7.56 4.43
C ARG A 359 28.68 6.88 3.96
N PRO A 360 29.12 7.09 2.71
CA PRO A 360 30.45 6.68 2.28
C PRO A 360 31.56 7.47 3.00
N GLY A 361 31.27 8.69 3.47
CA GLY A 361 32.23 9.59 4.11
C GLY A 361 33.14 10.30 3.09
N LYS A 362 34.02 11.19 3.57
CA LYS A 362 34.97 11.94 2.72
C LYS A 362 36.19 11.12 2.28
N GLN A 363 36.33 9.90 2.78
CA GLN A 363 37.53 9.10 2.56
C GLN A 363 37.41 8.38 1.22
N VAL A 364 38.27 8.75 0.27
CA VAL A 364 38.40 8.01 -1.00
C VAL A 364 38.89 6.61 -0.66
N VAL A 365 38.05 5.61 -0.90
CA VAL A 365 38.45 4.20 -0.78
C VAL A 365 39.37 3.91 -1.96
N PRO A 366 40.67 3.62 -1.74
CA PRO A 366 41.58 3.33 -2.84
C PRO A 366 41.11 2.08 -3.60
N THR A 367 41.19 2.14 -4.93
CA THR A 367 41.02 0.97 -5.78
C THR A 367 42.15 -0.01 -5.47
N SER A 368 41.81 -1.27 -5.24
CA SER A 368 42.78 -2.32 -4.97
C SER A 368 42.88 -3.26 -6.16
N SER A 369 44.10 -3.52 -6.59
CA SER A 369 44.43 -4.57 -7.57
C SER A 369 44.29 -5.99 -7.00
N ASN A 370 43.85 -6.13 -5.74
CA ASN A 370 43.79 -7.42 -5.04
C ASN A 370 42.55 -8.25 -5.40
N VAL A 371 41.58 -7.72 -6.17
CA VAL A 371 40.46 -8.54 -6.65
C VAL A 371 41.00 -9.54 -7.68
N PRO A 372 40.82 -10.86 -7.48
CA PRO A 372 41.42 -11.88 -8.35
C PRO A 372 41.02 -11.71 -9.81
N VAL A 373 41.96 -11.89 -10.74
CA VAL A 373 41.73 -11.86 -12.19
C VAL A 373 41.94 -13.25 -12.77
N ILE A 374 40.93 -13.78 -13.44
CA ILE A 374 40.88 -15.14 -13.97
C ILE A 374 40.82 -15.09 -15.50
N ASP A 375 41.77 -15.79 -16.12
CA ASP A 375 41.85 -15.93 -17.58
C ASP A 375 41.05 -17.17 -18.02
N LEU A 376 39.85 -16.95 -18.55
CA LEU A 376 38.98 -18.04 -19.02
C LEU A 376 39.44 -18.65 -20.34
N GLY A 377 40.36 -18.00 -21.07
CA GLY A 377 40.99 -18.59 -22.26
C GLY A 377 41.84 -19.82 -21.95
N LYS A 378 42.14 -20.07 -20.66
CA LYS A 378 42.84 -21.26 -20.16
C LYS A 378 41.90 -22.30 -19.54
N GLY A 379 40.59 -22.13 -19.67
CA GLY A 379 39.56 -23.01 -19.10
C GLY A 379 39.36 -24.37 -19.81
N GLU A 380 40.13 -24.64 -20.86
CA GLU A 380 40.07 -25.87 -21.66
C GLU A 380 41.41 -26.64 -21.62
N GLY A 381 41.36 -27.96 -21.87
CA GLY A 381 42.56 -28.81 -21.94
C GLY A 381 43.29 -28.97 -20.60
N GLU A 382 44.62 -28.99 -20.63
CA GLU A 382 45.48 -29.29 -19.46
C GLU A 382 45.34 -28.28 -18.31
N ASN A 383 44.93 -27.04 -18.59
CA ASN A 383 44.84 -25.94 -17.62
C ASN A 383 43.45 -25.80 -16.95
N ARG A 384 42.46 -26.64 -17.35
CA ARG A 384 41.08 -26.55 -16.83
C ARG A 384 41.03 -26.67 -15.31
N LYS A 385 41.73 -27.66 -14.74
CA LYS A 385 41.74 -27.89 -13.28
C LYS A 385 42.30 -26.71 -12.49
N GLU A 386 43.38 -26.08 -13.00
CA GLU A 386 43.98 -24.90 -12.37
C GLU A 386 43.01 -23.70 -12.42
N THR A 387 42.32 -23.53 -13.56
CA THR A 387 41.33 -22.45 -13.72
C THR A 387 40.14 -22.63 -12.77
N ILE A 388 39.61 -23.84 -12.65
CA ILE A 388 38.54 -24.18 -11.70
C ILE A 388 38.98 -23.87 -10.27
N GLN A 389 40.19 -24.29 -9.89
CA GLN A 389 40.73 -24.03 -8.55
C GLN A 389 40.78 -22.53 -8.24
N LYS A 390 41.26 -21.70 -9.18
CA LYS A 390 41.29 -20.24 -9.03
C LYS A 390 39.90 -19.63 -8.89
N ILE A 391 38.90 -20.15 -9.64
CA ILE A 391 37.51 -19.70 -9.54
C ILE A 391 36.96 -19.99 -8.15
N ILE A 392 37.12 -21.21 -7.64
CA ILE A 392 36.61 -21.60 -6.33
C ILE A 392 37.32 -20.83 -5.20
N GLU A 393 38.64 -20.67 -5.27
CA GLU A 393 39.41 -19.89 -4.30
C GLU A 393 38.96 -18.42 -4.26
N ALA A 394 38.85 -17.77 -5.42
CA ALA A 394 38.40 -16.39 -5.50
C ALA A 394 36.94 -16.22 -5.02
N SER A 395 36.07 -17.17 -5.37
CA SER A 395 34.67 -17.20 -4.94
C SER A 395 34.53 -17.40 -3.42
N ASN A 396 35.41 -18.19 -2.81
CA ASN A 396 35.43 -18.40 -1.36
C ASN A 396 35.98 -17.19 -0.61
N GLU A 397 37.11 -16.67 -1.05
CA GLU A 397 37.82 -15.62 -0.31
C GLU A 397 37.16 -14.25 -0.49
N PHE A 398 36.75 -13.92 -1.71
CA PHE A 398 36.21 -12.60 -2.05
C PHE A 398 34.72 -12.62 -2.35
N GLY A 399 34.16 -13.71 -2.87
CA GLY A 399 32.83 -13.71 -3.50
C GLY A 399 32.77 -12.93 -4.82
N PHE A 400 33.90 -12.32 -5.21
CA PHE A 400 34.08 -11.49 -6.38
C PHE A 400 35.39 -11.83 -7.08
N PHE A 401 35.38 -11.80 -8.41
CA PHE A 401 36.59 -11.86 -9.23
C PHE A 401 36.35 -11.15 -10.56
N GLN A 402 37.40 -10.91 -11.33
CA GLN A 402 37.32 -10.41 -12.69
C GLN A 402 37.67 -11.52 -13.67
N VAL A 403 36.94 -11.61 -14.78
CA VAL A 403 37.25 -12.55 -15.87
C VAL A 403 37.75 -11.80 -17.10
N ILE A 404 38.82 -12.30 -17.70
CA ILE A 404 39.38 -11.85 -18.99
C ILE A 404 39.38 -13.01 -19.98
N ASN A 405 39.53 -12.71 -21.27
CA ASN A 405 39.49 -13.70 -22.36
C ASN A 405 38.24 -14.60 -22.32
N HIS A 406 37.11 -14.02 -21.90
CA HIS A 406 35.84 -14.71 -21.62
C HIS A 406 34.99 -14.99 -22.88
N GLY A 407 35.57 -14.90 -24.08
CA GLY A 407 34.87 -15.20 -25.35
C GLY A 407 33.91 -14.12 -25.89
N VAL A 408 33.34 -13.26 -25.05
CA VAL A 408 32.51 -12.13 -25.51
C VAL A 408 33.37 -11.07 -26.24
N SER A 409 33.00 -10.74 -27.47
CA SER A 409 33.73 -9.80 -28.31
C SER A 409 33.77 -8.39 -27.73
N ARG A 410 34.95 -7.76 -27.75
CA ARG A 410 35.15 -6.36 -27.33
C ARG A 410 34.23 -5.39 -28.06
N LYS A 411 33.97 -5.65 -29.35
CA LYS A 411 33.05 -4.83 -30.15
C LYS A 411 31.64 -4.81 -29.54
N VAL A 412 31.11 -5.95 -29.12
CA VAL A 412 29.76 -6.06 -28.54
C VAL A 412 29.70 -5.37 -27.19
N VAL A 413 30.75 -5.50 -26.38
CA VAL A 413 30.89 -4.85 -25.07
C VAL A 413 30.90 -3.32 -25.21
N ASP A 414 31.74 -2.79 -26.09
CA ASP A 414 31.89 -1.35 -26.32
C ASP A 414 30.62 -0.75 -26.94
N GLU A 415 30.03 -1.38 -27.96
CA GLU A 415 28.78 -0.92 -28.58
C GLU A 415 27.60 -0.93 -27.60
N THR A 416 27.54 -1.91 -26.68
CA THR A 416 26.48 -1.97 -25.66
C THR A 416 26.57 -0.79 -24.69
N ARG A 417 27.79 -0.41 -24.25
CA ARG A 417 27.99 0.76 -23.39
C ARG A 417 27.56 2.04 -24.09
N GLU A 418 27.96 2.21 -25.35
CA GLU A 418 27.56 3.37 -26.15
C GLU A 418 26.03 3.45 -26.31
N ILE A 419 25.36 2.32 -26.53
CA ILE A 419 23.89 2.28 -26.64
C ILE A 419 23.21 2.85 -25.41
N PHE A 420 23.64 2.47 -24.22
CA PHE A 420 23.01 2.97 -23.01
C PHE A 420 23.40 4.41 -22.71
N LYS A 421 24.62 4.84 -23.07
CA LYS A 421 24.98 6.26 -23.02
C LYS A 421 24.03 7.09 -23.90
N GLU A 422 23.88 6.71 -25.17
CA GLU A 422 22.95 7.36 -26.10
C GLU A 422 21.49 7.30 -25.59
N PHE A 423 21.09 6.19 -24.96
CA PHE A 423 19.74 6.02 -24.39
C PHE A 423 19.46 7.03 -23.26
N PHE A 424 20.40 7.21 -22.32
CA PHE A 424 20.25 8.16 -21.21
C PHE A 424 20.42 9.62 -21.66
N GLU A 425 21.00 9.86 -22.85
CA GLU A 425 21.04 11.18 -23.50
C GLU A 425 19.78 11.52 -24.32
N LEU A 426 18.83 10.58 -24.48
CA LEU A 426 17.58 10.84 -25.20
C LEU A 426 16.74 11.93 -24.51
N PRO A 427 15.87 12.64 -25.27
CA PRO A 427 14.89 13.54 -24.68
C PRO A 427 14.07 12.84 -23.61
N LYS A 428 13.77 13.53 -22.50
CA LYS A 428 13.08 12.93 -21.36
C LYS A 428 11.71 12.36 -21.75
N GLU A 429 11.05 12.92 -22.77
CA GLU A 429 9.79 12.42 -23.31
C GLU A 429 9.90 11.03 -23.95
N GLU A 430 11.09 10.64 -24.42
CA GLU A 430 11.36 9.29 -24.94
C GLU A 430 11.61 8.30 -23.82
N ILE A 431 12.36 8.70 -22.80
CA ILE A 431 12.69 7.86 -21.64
C ILE A 431 11.44 7.67 -20.74
N SER A 432 10.62 8.72 -20.55
CA SER A 432 9.42 8.73 -19.71
C SER A 432 8.41 7.63 -20.04
N LYS A 433 8.37 7.20 -21.32
CA LYS A 433 7.52 6.10 -21.81
C LYS A 433 7.78 4.77 -21.09
N PHE A 434 8.99 4.59 -20.56
CA PHE A 434 9.41 3.37 -19.88
C PHE A 434 9.34 3.47 -18.35
N TYR A 435 9.02 4.65 -17.80
CA TYR A 435 8.88 4.80 -16.35
C TYR A 435 7.72 3.97 -15.82
N SER A 436 7.99 3.16 -14.80
CA SER A 436 6.97 2.33 -14.16
C SER A 436 7.46 1.73 -12.84
N SER A 437 6.56 1.64 -11.86
CA SER A 437 6.73 0.78 -10.69
C SER A 437 6.21 -0.66 -10.91
N ASP A 438 5.62 -0.95 -12.08
CA ASP A 438 5.07 -2.27 -12.41
C ASP A 438 6.19 -3.23 -12.85
N ILE A 439 6.66 -4.05 -11.91
CA ILE A 439 7.71 -5.07 -12.12
C ILE A 439 7.36 -6.15 -13.15
N SER A 440 6.10 -6.23 -13.60
CA SER A 440 5.70 -7.15 -14.68
C SER A 440 6.10 -6.63 -16.07
N LYS A 441 6.41 -5.34 -16.22
CA LYS A 441 6.88 -4.79 -17.49
C LYS A 441 8.27 -5.34 -17.85
N LYS A 442 8.45 -5.64 -19.13
CA LYS A 442 9.69 -6.17 -19.72
C LYS A 442 10.81 -5.14 -19.85
N CYS A 443 10.46 -3.86 -19.86
CA CYS A 443 11.38 -2.72 -19.84
C CYS A 443 10.84 -1.71 -18.83
N ILE A 444 11.68 -1.32 -17.87
CA ILE A 444 11.33 -0.38 -16.81
C ILE A 444 12.47 0.61 -16.66
N VAL A 445 12.15 1.90 -16.65
CA VAL A 445 13.06 2.95 -16.17
C VAL A 445 12.61 3.41 -14.79
N ASN A 446 13.57 3.64 -13.90
CA ASN A 446 13.33 4.25 -12.61
C ASN A 446 14.52 5.13 -12.22
N THR A 447 14.28 5.99 -11.24
CA THR A 447 15.30 6.73 -10.52
C THR A 447 15.43 6.09 -9.13
N SER A 448 16.65 5.94 -8.61
CA SER A 448 16.97 5.11 -7.44
C SER A 448 16.63 3.63 -7.59
N ASN A 449 15.47 3.19 -7.08
CA ASN A 449 14.96 1.83 -7.13
C ASN A 449 13.50 1.84 -7.61
N ILE A 450 12.97 0.66 -7.93
CA ILE A 450 11.62 0.49 -8.49
C ILE A 450 10.52 1.00 -7.53
N ASP A 451 10.73 0.87 -6.22
CA ASP A 451 9.80 1.32 -5.17
C ASP A 451 10.14 2.73 -4.66
N PHE A 452 10.50 3.66 -5.56
CA PHE A 452 10.92 5.02 -5.23
C PHE A 452 10.06 5.67 -4.14
N ASP A 453 8.73 5.64 -4.27
CA ASP A 453 7.79 6.28 -3.35
C ASP A 453 7.75 5.69 -1.93
N LYS A 454 8.34 4.49 -1.73
CA LYS A 454 8.40 3.82 -0.42
C LYS A 454 9.76 3.96 0.25
N GLU A 455 10.72 4.62 -0.41
CA GLU A 455 12.06 4.78 0.13
C GLU A 455 12.12 5.98 1.05
N ASP A 456 12.64 5.76 2.26
CA ASP A 456 12.98 6.87 3.15
C ASP A 456 14.13 7.72 2.57
N ILE A 457 15.04 7.07 1.82
CA ILE A 457 16.25 7.67 1.23
C ILE A 457 16.54 7.03 -0.13
N HIS A 458 16.70 7.86 -1.15
CA HIS A 458 16.95 7.48 -2.53
C HIS A 458 18.44 7.31 -2.84
N ASN A 459 18.75 6.39 -3.75
CA ASN A 459 20.08 6.24 -4.35
C ASN A 459 20.26 7.22 -5.52
N TRP A 460 21.46 7.78 -5.65
CA TRP A 460 21.83 8.71 -6.71
C TRP A 460 22.17 7.99 -8.02
N ARG A 461 21.14 7.46 -8.69
CA ARG A 461 21.25 6.81 -10.00
C ARG A 461 19.93 6.83 -10.76
N ASP A 462 20.02 6.73 -12.07
CA ASP A 462 18.94 6.27 -12.94
C ASP A 462 19.22 4.83 -13.38
N SER A 463 18.16 4.05 -13.55
CA SER A 463 18.29 2.65 -13.96
C SER A 463 17.29 2.28 -15.05
N VAL A 464 17.75 1.51 -16.03
CA VAL A 464 16.88 0.76 -16.94
C VAL A 464 17.02 -0.73 -16.66
N ARG A 465 15.89 -1.41 -16.46
CA ARG A 465 15.81 -2.86 -16.25
C ARG A 465 15.13 -3.50 -17.45
N LEU A 466 15.77 -4.51 -18.02
CA LEU A 466 15.31 -5.30 -19.16
C LEU A 466 15.15 -6.76 -18.72
N LEU A 467 13.96 -7.33 -18.93
CA LEU A 467 13.82 -8.79 -18.95
C LEU A 467 14.44 -9.32 -20.24
N CYS A 468 15.19 -10.42 -20.16
CA CYS A 468 15.94 -10.97 -21.29
C CYS A 468 15.51 -12.40 -21.67
N THR A 469 14.65 -13.06 -20.89
CA THR A 469 14.13 -14.40 -21.19
C THR A 469 12.59 -14.44 -21.24
N PRO A 470 11.99 -15.05 -22.28
CA PRO A 470 12.58 -15.46 -23.56
C PRO A 470 13.00 -14.22 -24.38
N LEU A 471 14.19 -14.25 -24.98
CA LEU A 471 14.79 -13.07 -25.62
C LEU A 471 13.96 -12.56 -26.80
N GLU A 472 13.47 -13.48 -27.64
CA GLU A 472 12.69 -13.21 -28.84
C GLU A 472 11.37 -12.47 -28.52
N GLU A 473 10.84 -12.70 -27.33
CA GLU A 473 9.63 -12.04 -26.85
C GLU A 473 9.94 -10.72 -26.15
N CYS A 474 10.99 -10.69 -25.33
CA CYS A 474 11.35 -9.53 -24.53
C CYS A 474 11.87 -8.37 -25.38
N ILE A 475 12.68 -8.65 -26.40
CA ILE A 475 13.31 -7.66 -27.28
C ILE A 475 12.29 -6.71 -27.95
N LYS A 476 11.06 -7.19 -28.19
CA LYS A 476 9.97 -6.41 -28.77
C LYS A 476 9.48 -5.29 -27.85
N SER A 477 9.69 -5.43 -26.55
CA SER A 477 9.30 -4.45 -25.53
C SER A 477 10.44 -3.50 -25.12
N TRP A 478 11.65 -3.73 -25.62
CA TRP A 478 12.81 -2.87 -25.34
C TRP A 478 12.77 -1.59 -26.18
N PRO A 479 13.54 -0.55 -25.79
CA PRO A 479 13.58 0.73 -26.51
C PRO A 479 13.92 0.59 -27.99
N GLU A 480 13.19 1.33 -28.84
CA GLU A 480 13.48 1.44 -30.28
C GLU A 480 14.59 2.44 -30.57
N LYS A 481 14.80 3.40 -29.66
CA LYS A 481 15.89 4.35 -29.68
C LYS A 481 16.88 4.00 -28.58
N PRO A 482 18.19 4.02 -28.85
CA PRO A 482 18.79 4.23 -30.18
C PRO A 482 18.44 3.09 -31.16
N SER A 483 18.43 3.35 -32.48
CA SER A 483 17.91 2.41 -33.50
C SER A 483 18.61 1.05 -33.51
N ARG A 484 19.87 0.99 -33.06
CA ARG A 484 20.68 -0.22 -32.94
C ARG A 484 20.50 -0.97 -31.60
N CYS A 485 19.72 -0.43 -30.65
CA CYS A 485 19.57 -0.92 -29.27
C CYS A 485 19.19 -2.41 -29.22
N ARG A 486 18.04 -2.76 -29.80
CA ARG A 486 17.54 -4.15 -29.80
C ARG A 486 18.56 -5.14 -30.36
N LYS A 487 19.22 -4.79 -31.47
CA LYS A 487 20.21 -5.66 -32.13
C LYS A 487 21.45 -5.88 -31.27
N VAL A 488 22.10 -4.80 -30.85
CA VAL A 488 23.37 -4.84 -30.11
C VAL A 488 23.17 -5.45 -28.73
N VAL A 489 22.16 -4.97 -27.98
CA VAL A 489 21.86 -5.48 -26.63
C VAL A 489 21.41 -6.94 -26.69
N GLY A 490 20.67 -7.35 -27.72
CA GLY A 490 20.29 -8.75 -27.92
C GLY A 490 21.45 -9.68 -28.29
N GLU A 491 22.51 -9.16 -28.91
CA GLU A 491 23.76 -9.90 -29.11
C GLU A 491 24.54 -10.02 -27.81
N TYR A 492 24.70 -8.92 -27.06
CA TYR A 492 25.32 -8.91 -25.74
C TYR A 492 24.67 -9.89 -24.77
N VAL A 493 23.34 -9.88 -24.68
CA VAL A 493 22.56 -10.78 -23.81
C VAL A 493 22.85 -12.24 -24.14
N ARG A 494 22.91 -12.61 -25.43
CA ARG A 494 23.22 -13.99 -25.85
C ARG A 494 24.64 -14.39 -25.49
N GLU A 495 25.62 -13.52 -25.74
CA GLU A 495 27.03 -13.82 -25.45
C GLU A 495 27.31 -13.90 -23.95
N VAL A 496 26.70 -13.02 -23.14
CA VAL A 496 26.80 -13.09 -21.67
C VAL A 496 26.04 -14.30 -21.11
N GLY A 497 24.90 -14.68 -21.69
CA GLY A 497 24.19 -15.90 -21.33
C GLY A 497 25.06 -17.15 -21.53
N LYS A 498 25.75 -17.27 -22.68
CA LYS A 498 26.72 -18.36 -22.95
C LYS A 498 27.87 -18.36 -21.95
N LEU A 499 28.45 -17.19 -21.67
CA LEU A 499 29.50 -17.04 -20.66
C LEU A 499 29.01 -17.51 -19.28
N GLY A 500 27.78 -17.14 -18.91
CA GLY A 500 27.11 -17.57 -17.69
C GLY A 500 27.00 -19.08 -17.56
N SER A 501 26.49 -19.74 -18.59
CA SER A 501 26.38 -21.21 -18.62
C SER A 501 27.74 -21.88 -18.49
N GLY A 502 28.75 -21.43 -19.23
CA GLY A 502 30.10 -21.99 -19.17
C GLY A 502 30.77 -21.79 -17.80
N LEU A 503 30.58 -20.64 -17.16
CA LEU A 503 31.15 -20.38 -15.84
C LEU A 503 30.43 -21.18 -14.73
N LEU A 504 29.11 -21.34 -14.82
CA LEU A 504 28.34 -22.19 -13.90
C LEU A 504 28.70 -23.67 -14.03
N GLU A 505 29.13 -24.12 -15.22
CA GLU A 505 29.67 -25.47 -15.43
C GLU A 505 31.01 -25.66 -14.70
N LEU A 506 31.94 -24.71 -14.84
CA LEU A 506 33.22 -24.72 -14.12
C LEU A 506 33.03 -24.68 -12.60
N ILE A 507 32.05 -23.90 -12.12
CA ILE A 507 31.72 -23.82 -10.69
C ILE A 507 31.10 -25.14 -10.21
N SER A 508 30.19 -25.75 -10.99
CA SER A 508 29.64 -27.07 -10.68
C SER A 508 30.74 -28.11 -10.51
N GLU A 509 31.68 -28.17 -11.45
CA GLU A 509 32.82 -29.09 -11.41
C GLU A 509 33.71 -28.84 -10.19
N GLY A 510 34.03 -27.57 -9.90
CA GLY A 510 34.83 -27.19 -8.73
C GLY A 510 34.18 -27.48 -7.38
N LEU A 511 32.84 -27.52 -7.34
CA LEU A 511 32.06 -27.90 -6.17
C LEU A 511 31.80 -29.42 -6.08
N GLY A 512 32.26 -30.21 -7.05
CA GLY A 512 32.00 -31.65 -7.11
C GLY A 512 30.54 -32.00 -7.42
N LEU A 513 29.82 -31.10 -8.08
CA LEU A 513 28.44 -31.31 -8.53
C LEU A 513 28.41 -31.96 -9.91
N GLU A 514 27.32 -32.66 -10.20
CA GLU A 514 27.08 -33.21 -11.54
C GLU A 514 27.06 -32.09 -12.60
N PRO A 515 27.65 -32.31 -13.78
CA PRO A 515 27.62 -31.34 -14.88
C PRO A 515 26.18 -30.90 -15.19
N GLY A 516 25.97 -29.58 -15.31
CA GLY A 516 24.65 -29.03 -15.58
C GLY A 516 23.72 -28.94 -14.36
N CYS A 517 24.19 -29.14 -13.12
CA CYS A 517 23.37 -29.00 -11.91
C CYS A 517 22.66 -27.64 -11.79
N PHE A 518 23.27 -26.56 -12.31
CA PHE A 518 22.66 -25.22 -12.33
C PHE A 518 21.90 -24.91 -13.63
N ALA A 519 21.81 -25.86 -14.58
CA ALA A 519 21.16 -25.65 -15.87
C ALA A 519 19.62 -25.57 -15.74
N ASN A 520 18.96 -25.30 -16.88
CA ASN A 520 17.51 -25.22 -16.99
C ASN A 520 16.91 -24.15 -16.07
N GLU A 521 15.87 -24.50 -15.32
CA GLU A 521 15.10 -23.58 -14.50
C GLU A 521 15.92 -22.78 -13.49
N LEU A 522 17.08 -23.27 -13.03
CA LEU A 522 17.91 -22.54 -12.08
C LEU A 522 18.72 -21.38 -12.70
N SER A 523 18.98 -21.40 -14.02
CA SER A 523 19.74 -20.36 -14.73
C SER A 523 19.06 -19.83 -15.98
N ALA A 524 17.79 -20.20 -16.22
CA ALA A 524 17.08 -19.81 -17.43
C ALA A 524 16.63 -18.33 -17.42
N ASN A 525 16.48 -17.69 -16.26
CA ASN A 525 16.05 -16.30 -16.21
C ASN A 525 17.25 -15.35 -16.29
N HIS A 526 17.35 -14.58 -17.37
CA HIS A 526 18.34 -13.50 -17.52
C HIS A 526 17.63 -12.16 -17.38
N VAL A 527 18.13 -11.33 -16.46
CA VAL A 527 17.69 -9.95 -16.28
C VAL A 527 18.90 -9.04 -16.47
N MET A 528 18.75 -7.97 -17.22
CA MET A 528 19.78 -6.95 -17.40
C MET A 528 19.34 -5.66 -16.72
N ALA A 529 20.24 -5.03 -15.96
CA ALA A 529 20.06 -3.68 -15.44
C ALA A 529 21.21 -2.79 -15.87
N VAL A 530 20.92 -1.57 -16.27
CA VAL A 530 21.94 -0.57 -16.57
C VAL A 530 21.73 0.63 -15.68
N HIS A 531 22.77 0.97 -14.94
CA HIS A 531 22.77 2.08 -14.00
C HIS A 531 23.60 3.23 -14.55
N HIS A 532 22.98 4.41 -14.63
CA HIS A 532 23.63 5.69 -14.89
C HIS A 532 23.74 6.47 -13.59
N TYR A 533 24.97 6.83 -13.23
CA TYR A 533 25.27 7.63 -12.05
C TYR A 533 25.71 9.02 -12.55
N PRO A 534 24.83 10.02 -12.50
CA PRO A 534 25.20 11.37 -12.91
C PRO A 534 26.20 11.99 -11.91
N PRO A 535 26.93 13.05 -12.31
CA PRO A 535 27.79 13.79 -11.40
C PRO A 535 27.02 14.24 -10.16
N CYS A 536 27.62 14.08 -8.98
CA CYS A 536 26.97 14.31 -7.70
C CYS A 536 27.56 15.54 -6.99
N PRO A 537 26.76 16.52 -6.54
CA PRO A 537 27.28 17.73 -5.89
C PRO A 537 28.12 17.45 -4.63
N ASP A 538 27.72 16.45 -3.85
CA ASP A 538 28.45 15.97 -2.68
C ASP A 538 28.40 14.43 -2.57
N PRO A 539 29.35 13.71 -3.18
CA PRO A 539 29.42 12.26 -3.11
C PRO A 539 29.66 11.70 -1.71
N SER A 540 30.03 12.54 -0.73
CA SER A 540 30.27 12.09 0.64
C SER A 540 28.97 11.84 1.43
N LEU A 541 27.85 12.36 0.93
CA LEU A 541 26.54 12.32 1.59
C LEU A 541 25.57 11.30 0.98
N THR A 542 25.83 10.79 -0.21
CA THR A 542 24.91 9.88 -0.93
C THR A 542 25.63 8.65 -1.49
N LEU A 543 24.86 7.68 -1.98
CA LEU A 543 25.35 6.49 -2.66
C LEU A 543 24.59 6.29 -3.97
N GLY A 544 25.29 5.84 -5.00
CA GLY A 544 24.66 5.41 -6.23
C GLY A 544 23.94 4.08 -6.05
N THR A 545 24.45 3.21 -5.19
CA THR A 545 23.75 1.99 -4.78
C THR A 545 24.14 1.67 -3.35
N ARG A 546 23.14 1.56 -2.47
CA ARG A 546 23.35 1.16 -1.08
C ARG A 546 23.95 -0.24 -0.96
N LYS A 547 24.49 -0.51 0.23
CA LYS A 547 25.01 -1.81 0.64
C LYS A 547 23.96 -2.92 0.42
N HIS A 548 24.32 -3.97 -0.32
CA HIS A 548 23.49 -5.16 -0.57
C HIS A 548 24.35 -6.35 -1.03
N SER A 549 23.73 -7.53 -1.10
CA SER A 549 24.23 -8.70 -1.85
C SER A 549 23.20 -9.07 -2.95
N ASP A 550 23.64 -9.76 -3.99
CA ASP A 550 22.77 -10.13 -5.11
C ASP A 550 21.98 -11.41 -4.80
N PRO A 551 20.68 -11.45 -5.14
CA PRO A 551 19.85 -12.65 -4.94
C PRO A 551 20.00 -13.67 -6.07
N GLY A 552 20.80 -13.44 -7.12
CA GLY A 552 20.94 -14.34 -8.27
C GLY A 552 21.88 -15.52 -8.03
N LEU A 553 22.04 -16.42 -9.03
CA LEU A 553 23.08 -17.46 -8.99
C LEU A 553 24.46 -16.87 -9.30
N ILE A 554 24.52 -16.01 -10.31
CA ILE A 554 25.73 -15.36 -10.76
C ILE A 554 25.39 -14.03 -11.41
N THR A 555 26.18 -13.00 -11.11
CA THR A 555 26.01 -11.66 -11.67
C THR A 555 27.27 -11.28 -12.44
N PHE A 556 27.09 -10.76 -13.66
CA PHE A 556 28.15 -10.17 -14.47
C PHE A 556 28.01 -8.66 -14.48
N VAL A 557 29.04 -7.97 -14.01
CA VAL A 557 29.09 -6.50 -13.95
C VAL A 557 30.16 -6.01 -14.91
N LEU A 558 29.71 -5.28 -15.93
CA LEU A 558 30.57 -4.52 -16.83
C LEU A 558 30.70 -3.09 -16.29
N GLN A 559 31.85 -2.78 -15.73
CA GLN A 559 32.12 -1.46 -15.13
C GLN A 559 32.37 -0.40 -16.20
N GLY A 560 32.04 0.87 -15.94
CA GLY A 560 32.51 2.00 -16.75
C GLY A 560 33.98 2.34 -16.48
N ASN A 561 34.50 3.37 -17.17
CA ASN A 561 35.87 3.85 -16.97
C ASN A 561 36.08 4.60 -15.64
N VAL A 562 34.98 5.06 -15.02
CA VAL A 562 35.01 5.73 -13.72
C VAL A 562 34.84 4.67 -12.63
N PRO A 563 35.81 4.53 -11.70
CA PRO A 563 35.70 3.59 -10.60
C PRO A 563 34.56 3.98 -9.66
N GLY A 564 33.95 2.98 -9.01
CA GLY A 564 32.86 3.25 -8.08
C GLY A 564 32.25 2.01 -7.43
N LEU A 565 32.51 0.82 -7.95
CA LEU A 565 32.13 -0.42 -7.29
C LEU A 565 33.05 -0.66 -6.09
N GLN A 566 32.45 -0.91 -4.92
CA GLN A 566 33.15 -1.26 -3.70
C GLN A 566 32.59 -2.56 -3.14
N VAL A 567 33.48 -3.47 -2.77
CA VAL A 567 33.15 -4.76 -2.15
C VAL A 567 33.60 -4.71 -0.68
N LEU A 568 32.79 -5.27 0.21
CA LEU A 568 33.12 -5.37 1.63
C LEU A 568 33.91 -6.66 1.87
N LYS A 569 35.16 -6.52 2.31
CA LYS A 569 36.02 -7.64 2.71
C LYS A 569 36.61 -7.36 4.09
N ASP A 570 36.47 -8.32 5.00
CA ASP A 570 37.00 -8.27 6.37
C ASP A 570 36.60 -6.98 7.13
N GLY A 571 35.35 -6.54 6.93
CA GLY A 571 34.80 -5.32 7.51
C GLY A 571 35.28 -4.02 6.88
N LYS A 572 36.08 -4.08 5.80
CA LYS A 572 36.60 -2.91 5.09
C LYS A 572 36.10 -2.86 3.65
N TRP A 573 35.73 -1.66 3.21
CA TRP A 573 35.39 -1.42 1.82
C TRP A 573 36.65 -1.39 0.97
N ILE A 574 36.63 -2.09 -0.16
CA ILE A 574 37.71 -2.14 -1.14
C ILE A 574 37.13 -1.73 -2.50
N GLY A 575 37.75 -0.76 -3.17
CA GLY A 575 37.36 -0.38 -4.53
C GLY A 575 37.83 -1.40 -5.56
N VAL A 576 36.97 -1.76 -6.52
CA VAL A 576 37.31 -2.69 -7.60
C VAL A 576 37.86 -1.89 -8.78
N GLU A 577 39.13 -2.13 -9.14
CA GLU A 577 39.74 -1.53 -10.32
C GLU A 577 39.09 -2.08 -11.60
N ALA A 578 38.72 -1.19 -12.53
CA ALA A 578 38.10 -1.57 -13.79
C ALA A 578 39.15 -2.02 -14.80
N ILE A 579 39.13 -3.31 -15.18
CA ILE A 579 39.98 -3.83 -16.26
C ILE A 579 39.24 -3.69 -17.60
N PRO A 580 39.86 -3.09 -18.64
CA PRO A 580 39.24 -2.98 -19.96
C PRO A 580 38.83 -4.35 -20.51
N ASN A 581 37.59 -4.45 -20.99
CA ASN A 581 37.02 -5.68 -21.53
C ASN A 581 37.04 -6.87 -20.54
N ALA A 582 36.96 -6.61 -19.23
CA ALA A 582 36.72 -7.64 -18.23
C ALA A 582 35.29 -7.52 -17.68
N PHE A 583 34.75 -8.66 -17.22
CA PHE A 583 33.56 -8.68 -16.38
C PHE A 583 33.97 -8.90 -14.94
N VAL A 584 33.43 -8.09 -14.03
CA VAL A 584 33.42 -8.43 -12.61
C VAL A 584 32.31 -9.46 -12.41
N VAL A 585 32.64 -10.59 -11.80
CA VAL A 585 31.69 -11.67 -11.48
C VAL A 585 31.44 -11.64 -9.99
N ASN A 586 30.16 -11.60 -9.61
CA ASN A 586 29.70 -11.80 -8.24
C ASN A 586 29.03 -13.17 -8.16
N ILE A 587 29.39 -13.95 -7.14
CA ILE A 587 28.82 -15.27 -6.92
C ILE A 587 27.64 -15.19 -5.96
N GLY A 588 26.57 -15.85 -6.38
CA GLY A 588 25.37 -16.02 -5.60
C GLY A 588 25.43 -17.17 -4.62
N TYR A 589 24.28 -17.78 -4.41
CA TYR A 589 24.04 -18.68 -3.30
C TYR A 589 24.53 -20.12 -3.52
N SER A 590 25.21 -20.70 -2.53
CA SER A 590 25.85 -22.03 -2.62
C SER A 590 25.86 -22.81 -1.31
N ASN A 591 24.83 -22.63 -0.47
CA ASN A 591 24.75 -23.24 0.87
C ASN A 591 25.99 -22.97 1.73
N GLY A 592 26.49 -21.73 1.70
CA GLY A 592 27.66 -21.30 2.48
C GLY A 592 29.01 -21.77 1.97
N LYS A 593 29.08 -22.50 0.83
CA LYS A 593 30.35 -22.95 0.26
C LYS A 593 31.14 -21.79 -0.35
N LEU A 594 30.50 -20.99 -1.20
CA LEU A 594 31.04 -19.79 -1.84
C LEU A 594 30.46 -18.54 -1.15
N ARG A 595 31.24 -17.45 -1.09
CA ARG A 595 30.86 -16.22 -0.41
C ARG A 595 29.94 -15.39 -1.29
N SER A 596 28.75 -15.03 -0.77
CA SER A 596 27.93 -13.97 -1.35
C SER A 596 28.33 -12.64 -0.72
N ALA A 597 29.11 -11.85 -1.45
CA ALA A 597 29.76 -10.69 -0.88
C ALA A 597 28.88 -9.43 -0.95
N GLU A 598 28.90 -8.67 0.15
CA GLU A 598 28.22 -7.38 0.20
C GLU A 598 29.00 -6.35 -0.60
N HIS A 599 28.28 -5.54 -1.36
CA HIS A 599 28.87 -4.52 -2.21
C HIS A 599 27.99 -3.26 -2.25
N ARG A 600 28.57 -2.16 -2.73
CA ARG A 600 27.89 -0.87 -2.93
C ARG A 600 28.49 -0.12 -4.13
N ALA A 601 27.80 0.91 -4.59
CA ALA A 601 28.32 1.81 -5.61
C ALA A 601 28.37 3.25 -5.08
N VAL A 602 29.54 3.87 -5.16
CA VAL A 602 29.72 5.31 -4.87
C VAL A 602 29.60 6.14 -6.13
N THR A 603 29.31 7.43 -5.95
CA THR A 603 29.18 8.42 -7.03
C THR A 603 30.45 9.26 -7.13
N ASN A 604 30.59 9.99 -8.23
CA ASN A 604 31.69 10.91 -8.48
C ASN A 604 31.14 12.33 -8.62
N LYS A 605 31.95 13.32 -8.25
CA LYS A 605 31.55 14.73 -8.30
C LYS A 605 31.58 15.30 -9.72
N ASP A 606 32.59 14.93 -10.48
CA ASP A 606 32.95 15.59 -11.74
C ASP A 606 32.55 14.73 -12.95
N ASP A 607 32.64 13.40 -12.82
CA ASP A 607 32.40 12.47 -13.92
C ASP A 607 31.13 11.63 -13.73
N GLU A 608 30.41 11.39 -14.82
CA GLU A 608 29.35 10.41 -14.85
C GLU A 608 29.90 8.97 -14.93
N ARG A 609 29.13 8.00 -14.42
CA ARG A 609 29.50 6.58 -14.46
C ARG A 609 28.35 5.75 -15.00
N PHE A 610 28.70 4.74 -15.79
CA PHE A 610 27.76 3.71 -16.24
C PHE A 610 28.16 2.36 -15.70
N THR A 611 27.19 1.49 -15.46
CA THR A 611 27.43 0.08 -15.14
C THR A 611 26.34 -0.75 -15.78
N VAL A 612 26.74 -1.79 -16.51
CA VAL A 612 25.83 -2.76 -17.09
C VAL A 612 25.93 -4.04 -16.27
N VAL A 613 24.79 -4.52 -15.77
CA VAL A 613 24.68 -5.67 -14.89
C VAL A 613 23.79 -6.72 -15.55
N SER A 614 24.26 -7.95 -15.61
CA SER A 614 23.51 -9.12 -16.07
C SER A 614 23.36 -10.10 -14.93
N PHE A 615 22.13 -10.32 -14.48
CA PHE A 615 21.77 -11.30 -13.48
C PHE A 615 21.31 -12.58 -14.15
N ILE A 616 21.92 -13.70 -13.77
CA ILE A 616 21.45 -15.04 -14.14
C ILE A 616 20.82 -15.64 -12.90
N GLU A 617 19.51 -15.88 -13.00
CA GLU A 617 18.64 -16.18 -11.89
C GLU A 617 17.79 -17.41 -12.17
N PRO A 618 17.27 -18.05 -11.11
CA PRO A 618 16.26 -19.09 -11.24
C PRO A 618 14.95 -18.54 -11.83
N THR A 619 14.21 -19.39 -12.54
CA THR A 619 12.86 -19.09 -13.02
C THR A 619 11.91 -18.96 -11.85
N ARG A 620 10.81 -18.23 -12.07
CA ARG A 620 9.82 -17.99 -11.04
C ARG A 620 9.14 -19.25 -10.53
N ASP A 621 9.10 -20.31 -11.33
CA ASP A 621 8.35 -21.55 -11.05
C ASP A 621 9.20 -22.66 -10.45
N CYS A 622 10.52 -22.47 -10.40
CA CYS A 622 11.43 -23.46 -9.84
C CYS A 622 11.43 -23.43 -8.30
N ILE A 623 11.95 -24.50 -7.69
CA ILE A 623 12.31 -24.51 -6.26
C ILE A 623 13.82 -24.34 -6.17
N VAL A 624 14.25 -23.29 -5.46
CA VAL A 624 15.64 -23.00 -5.15
C VAL A 624 15.97 -23.57 -3.78
N GLU A 625 16.84 -24.57 -3.72
CA GLU A 625 17.27 -25.23 -2.48
C GLU A 625 18.75 -25.63 -2.54
N PRO A 626 19.42 -25.84 -1.39
CA PRO A 626 20.78 -26.39 -1.35
C PRO A 626 20.89 -27.71 -2.12
N ALA A 627 21.83 -27.80 -3.05
CA ALA A 627 22.14 -29.04 -3.74
C ALA A 627 22.56 -30.11 -2.71
N LYS A 628 21.94 -31.29 -2.77
CA LYS A 628 22.15 -32.38 -1.79
C LYS A 628 23.62 -32.76 -1.61
N ALA A 629 24.41 -32.71 -2.69
CA ALA A 629 25.84 -32.99 -2.66
C ALA A 629 26.66 -31.95 -1.87
N LEU A 630 26.12 -30.76 -1.61
CA LEU A 630 26.74 -29.75 -0.74
C LEU A 630 26.28 -29.84 0.72
N VAL A 631 25.41 -30.79 1.05
CA VAL A 631 24.87 -30.99 2.39
C VAL A 631 25.50 -32.24 3.00
N ASP A 632 26.31 -32.06 4.04
CA ASP A 632 26.94 -33.13 4.78
C ASP A 632 27.04 -32.77 6.28
N ALA A 633 27.62 -33.66 7.10
CA ALA A 633 27.75 -33.44 8.54
C ALA A 633 28.58 -32.19 8.91
N ASN A 634 29.48 -31.75 8.03
CA ASN A 634 30.35 -30.59 8.20
C ASN A 634 29.80 -29.33 7.51
N ASN A 635 28.86 -29.47 6.56
CA ASN A 635 28.13 -28.38 5.93
C ASN A 635 26.62 -28.67 5.92
N PRO A 636 25.90 -28.43 7.04
CA PRO A 636 24.48 -28.72 7.12
C PRO A 636 23.67 -27.85 6.15
N GLN A 637 22.43 -28.24 5.89
CA GLN A 637 21.50 -27.44 5.10
C GLN A 637 21.23 -26.11 5.84
N LEU A 638 21.77 -25.01 5.33
CA LEU A 638 21.58 -23.70 5.93
C LEU A 638 20.22 -23.11 5.57
N TYR A 639 19.65 -23.54 4.44
CA TYR A 639 18.54 -22.86 3.78
C TYR A 639 17.45 -23.83 3.32
N ALA A 640 16.20 -23.48 3.56
CA ALA A 640 15.05 -24.25 3.11
C ALA A 640 14.80 -24.01 1.61
N GLY A 641 14.13 -24.96 0.95
CA GLY A 641 13.69 -24.77 -0.43
C GLY A 641 12.65 -23.66 -0.56
N VAL A 642 12.87 -22.73 -1.50
CA VAL A 642 12.02 -21.56 -1.72
C VAL A 642 11.63 -21.49 -3.19
N HIS A 643 10.36 -21.19 -3.46
CA HIS A 643 9.88 -20.98 -4.81
C HIS A 643 10.57 -19.76 -5.46
N GLY A 644 11.00 -19.85 -6.71
CA GLY A 644 11.80 -18.82 -7.38
C GLY A 644 11.12 -17.45 -7.39
N SER A 645 9.80 -17.40 -7.50
CA SER A 645 8.99 -16.18 -7.39
C SER A 645 9.09 -15.45 -6.04
N LEU A 646 9.55 -16.13 -4.99
CA LEU A 646 9.74 -15.61 -3.64
C LEU A 646 11.22 -15.45 -3.28
N PHE A 647 12.13 -15.94 -4.12
CA PHE A 647 13.55 -16.05 -3.78
C PHE A 647 14.21 -14.69 -3.49
N SER A 648 13.92 -13.65 -4.29
CA SER A 648 14.45 -12.30 -4.06
C SER A 648 13.94 -11.67 -2.75
N ASN A 649 12.68 -11.94 -2.37
CA ASN A 649 12.09 -11.47 -1.12
C ASN A 649 12.66 -12.24 0.07
N TYR A 650 12.79 -13.56 -0.05
CA TYR A 650 13.42 -14.42 0.94
C TYR A 650 14.88 -14.01 1.18
N HIS A 651 15.62 -13.70 0.12
CA HIS A 651 16.98 -13.19 0.20
C HIS A 651 17.05 -11.85 0.96
N SER A 652 16.19 -10.90 0.59
CA SER A 652 16.18 -9.57 1.22
C SER A 652 15.85 -9.63 2.73
N GLN A 653 14.89 -10.50 3.12
CA GLN A 653 14.46 -10.65 4.50
C GLN A 653 15.49 -11.38 5.38
N ASN A 654 16.23 -12.35 4.82
CA ASN A 654 17.16 -13.17 5.59
C ASN A 654 18.61 -12.65 5.55
N PHE A 655 19.02 -11.89 4.52
CA PHE A 655 20.42 -11.50 4.30
C PHE A 655 20.67 -9.99 4.32
N GLY A 656 19.66 -9.14 4.03
CA GLY A 656 19.81 -7.67 3.96
C GLY A 656 20.17 -6.97 5.29
N MET A 657 20.21 -7.71 6.41
CA MET A 657 20.59 -7.21 7.74
C MET A 657 21.85 -7.89 8.33
N MET A 658 22.53 -8.80 7.62
CA MET A 658 23.63 -9.60 8.18
C MET A 658 25.02 -9.23 7.66
N GLY A 659 25.29 -7.94 7.52
CA GLY A 659 26.61 -7.45 7.14
C GLY A 659 27.61 -7.34 8.28
N HIS A 660 27.84 -8.45 8.98
CA HIS A 660 28.96 -8.82 9.86
C HIS A 660 28.49 -10.05 10.63
N LYS A 661 28.95 -11.26 10.28
CA LYS A 661 28.98 -12.46 11.16
C LYS A 661 29.59 -13.69 10.46
N GLU A 662 30.76 -13.53 9.84
CA GLU A 662 31.65 -14.69 9.69
C GLU A 662 32.01 -15.16 11.11
N ASN A 663 31.68 -16.41 11.42
CA ASN A 663 31.65 -17.10 12.73
C ASN A 663 30.32 -17.20 13.51
N GLN A 664 29.15 -16.99 12.90
CA GLN A 664 27.87 -17.16 13.63
C GLN A 664 26.74 -17.89 12.88
N ASP A 665 27.02 -18.72 11.88
CA ASP A 665 25.96 -19.41 11.13
C ASP A 665 25.45 -20.73 11.73
N SER A 666 25.91 -21.11 12.93
CA SER A 666 25.12 -21.97 13.83
C SER A 666 24.22 -21.15 14.78
N LEU A 667 24.27 -19.81 14.71
CA LEU A 667 23.76 -18.90 15.72
C LEU A 667 22.73 -17.90 15.17
N THR A 668 22.59 -17.70 13.85
CA THR A 668 21.71 -16.69 13.18
C THR A 668 20.40 -17.25 12.62
N SER A 669 20.37 -18.44 12.02
CA SER A 669 19.11 -19.21 11.91
C SER A 669 18.59 -19.54 13.30
N ASN A 670 19.54 -19.84 14.19
CA ASN A 670 19.32 -19.86 15.62
C ASN A 670 18.94 -18.48 16.15
N LEU A 671 19.40 -17.32 15.65
CA LEU A 671 19.03 -16.00 16.19
C LEU A 671 17.64 -15.57 15.73
N GLY A 672 17.24 -15.84 14.49
CA GLY A 672 15.84 -15.64 14.06
C GLY A 672 14.90 -16.58 14.82
N ASN A 673 15.32 -17.84 15.01
CA ASN A 673 14.61 -18.78 15.87
C ASN A 673 14.68 -18.40 17.36
N ILE A 674 15.77 -17.81 17.86
CA ILE A 674 15.98 -17.40 19.25
C ILE A 674 15.20 -16.13 19.50
N VAL A 675 15.23 -15.14 18.62
CA VAL A 675 14.42 -13.91 18.69
C VAL A 675 12.96 -14.27 18.61
N ARG A 676 12.56 -15.18 17.72
CA ARG A 676 11.19 -15.71 17.67
C ARG A 676 10.83 -16.50 18.92
N ARG A 677 11.70 -17.38 19.42
CA ARG A 677 11.51 -18.12 20.69
C ARG A 677 11.54 -17.21 21.92
N CYS A 678 12.31 -16.12 21.90
CA CYS A 678 12.37 -15.10 22.94
C CYS A 678 11.09 -14.27 22.89
N LEU A 679 10.65 -13.86 21.70
CA LEU A 679 9.38 -13.16 21.50
C LEU A 679 8.21 -14.03 21.95
N PHE A 680 8.19 -15.30 21.56
CA PHE A 680 7.20 -16.26 22.02
C PHE A 680 7.32 -16.51 23.51
N GLY A 681 8.52 -16.64 24.05
CA GLY A 681 8.76 -16.72 25.50
C GLY A 681 8.24 -15.50 26.26
N VAL A 682 8.42 -14.30 25.73
CA VAL A 682 7.86 -13.05 26.29
C VAL A 682 6.34 -13.03 26.19
N LEU A 683 5.77 -13.41 25.04
CA LEU A 683 4.32 -13.50 24.87
C LEU A 683 3.72 -14.55 25.81
N SER A 684 4.37 -15.69 25.99
CA SER A 684 3.96 -16.76 26.91
C SER A 684 4.03 -16.35 28.39
N MET A 685 4.59 -15.17 28.73
CA MET A 685 4.45 -14.60 30.07
C MET A 685 3.04 -14.06 30.33
N GLY A 686 2.26 -13.78 29.28
CA GLY A 686 0.84 -13.47 29.35
C GLY A 686 -0.02 -14.68 28.95
N PRO A 687 -1.35 -14.59 29.11
CA PRO A 687 -2.24 -15.68 28.67
C PRO A 687 -2.13 -15.87 27.15
N ILE A 688 -1.92 -17.12 26.72
CA ILE A 688 -1.92 -17.51 25.31
C ILE A 688 -3.33 -18.03 24.96
N PRO A 689 -3.89 -17.68 23.79
CA PRO A 689 -5.17 -18.23 23.34
C PRO A 689 -5.06 -19.75 23.11
N ASP A 690 -6.01 -20.51 23.63
CA ASP A 690 -6.10 -21.95 23.40
C ASP A 690 -6.58 -22.25 21.98
N HIS A 691 -7.44 -21.39 21.43
CA HIS A 691 -8.02 -21.58 20.11
C HIS A 691 -8.04 -20.30 19.25
N ILE A 692 -7.37 -20.36 18.08
CA ILE A 692 -7.42 -19.30 17.06
C ILE A 692 -8.13 -19.80 15.79
N ALA A 693 -9.12 -19.05 15.31
CA ALA A 693 -9.82 -19.33 14.07
C ALA A 693 -9.47 -18.31 12.96
N PHE A 694 -9.25 -18.76 11.73
CA PHE A 694 -8.85 -17.90 10.61
C PHE A 694 -9.88 -17.88 9.47
N ILE A 695 -10.30 -16.67 9.09
CA ILE A 695 -11.00 -16.37 7.84
C ILE A 695 -9.98 -15.82 6.83
N MET A 696 -9.63 -16.67 5.85
CA MET A 696 -8.56 -16.44 4.88
C MET A 696 -9.03 -15.60 3.67
N ASP A 697 -9.50 -14.38 3.92
CA ASP A 697 -10.08 -13.50 2.90
C ASP A 697 -9.02 -12.71 2.11
N GLY A 698 -9.30 -12.43 0.83
CA GLY A 698 -8.46 -11.57 0.01
C GLY A 698 -7.55 -12.29 -1.00
N ASN A 699 -7.53 -13.62 -1.07
CA ASN A 699 -6.75 -14.38 -2.07
C ASN A 699 -7.00 -13.91 -3.52
N ARG A 700 -8.26 -13.73 -3.91
CA ARG A 700 -8.63 -13.24 -5.25
C ARG A 700 -8.27 -11.76 -5.47
N ARG A 701 -8.46 -10.92 -4.45
CA ARG A 701 -8.07 -9.50 -4.49
C ARG A 701 -6.56 -9.36 -4.64
N TYR A 702 -5.80 -10.24 -3.98
CA TYR A 702 -4.35 -10.29 -4.05
C TYR A 702 -3.87 -10.64 -5.47
N SER A 703 -4.44 -11.70 -6.07
CA SER A 703 -4.20 -12.04 -7.48
C SER A 703 -4.48 -10.87 -8.43
N ARG A 704 -5.63 -10.19 -8.29
CA ARG A 704 -6.00 -9.06 -9.15
C ARG A 704 -5.06 -7.87 -8.97
N ARG A 705 -4.69 -7.55 -7.73
CA ARG A 705 -3.79 -6.44 -7.40
C ARG A 705 -2.40 -6.66 -8.00
N LEU A 706 -1.92 -7.90 -8.03
CA LEU A 706 -0.61 -8.25 -8.59
C LEU A 706 -0.65 -8.79 -10.02
N LYS A 707 -1.82 -8.71 -10.69
CA LYS A 707 -2.06 -9.24 -12.05
C LYS A 707 -1.56 -10.69 -12.24
N LEU A 708 -1.68 -11.50 -11.19
CA LEU A 708 -1.28 -12.91 -11.23
C LEU A 708 -2.34 -13.74 -11.95
N GLU A 709 -1.93 -14.87 -12.51
CA GLU A 709 -2.84 -15.85 -13.11
C GLU A 709 -3.96 -16.29 -12.15
N GLU A 710 -5.09 -16.70 -12.72
CA GLU A 710 -6.24 -17.16 -11.95
C GLU A 710 -5.84 -18.37 -11.09
N GLY A 711 -6.05 -18.27 -9.77
CA GLY A 711 -5.66 -19.30 -8.80
C GLY A 711 -4.31 -19.12 -8.11
N ALA A 712 -3.40 -18.29 -8.64
CA ALA A 712 -2.08 -18.06 -8.03
C ALA A 712 -2.15 -17.51 -6.59
N GLY A 713 -3.11 -16.62 -6.33
CA GLY A 713 -3.36 -16.06 -4.99
C GLY A 713 -3.80 -17.11 -3.98
N HIS A 714 -4.51 -18.16 -4.42
CA HIS A 714 -4.88 -19.28 -3.53
C HIS A 714 -3.68 -20.17 -3.20
N LYS A 715 -2.74 -20.38 -4.15
CA LYS A 715 -1.48 -21.08 -3.88
C LYS A 715 -0.61 -20.33 -2.86
N LEU A 716 -0.45 -19.02 -3.04
CA LEU A 716 0.27 -18.17 -2.09
C LEU A 716 -0.43 -18.09 -0.72
N GLY A 717 -1.76 -18.08 -0.73
CA GLY A 717 -2.56 -18.17 0.49
C GLY A 717 -2.31 -19.47 1.27
N PHE A 718 -2.07 -20.59 0.59
CA PHE A 718 -1.69 -21.83 1.27
C PHE A 718 -0.31 -21.73 1.94
N THR A 719 0.67 -21.09 1.29
CA THR A 719 1.99 -20.84 1.89
C THR A 719 1.89 -19.96 3.15
N ALA A 720 1.05 -18.93 3.11
CA ALA A 720 0.76 -18.10 4.27
C ALA A 720 0.10 -18.90 5.41
N LEU A 721 -0.85 -19.79 5.07
CA LEU A 721 -1.46 -20.70 6.03
C LEU A 721 -0.41 -21.57 6.74
N MET A 722 0.48 -22.22 6.00
CA MET A 722 1.51 -23.08 6.59
C MET A 722 2.44 -22.31 7.53
N SER A 723 2.77 -21.07 7.18
CA SER A 723 3.56 -20.18 8.03
C SER A 723 2.82 -19.82 9.32
N MET A 724 1.53 -19.48 9.23
CA MET A 724 0.70 -19.17 10.39
C MET A 724 0.52 -20.37 11.32
N LEU A 725 0.27 -21.57 10.77
CA LEU A 725 0.16 -22.80 11.55
C LEU A 725 1.45 -23.05 12.34
N LYS A 726 2.61 -22.93 11.67
CA LYS A 726 3.91 -23.07 12.33
C LYS A 726 4.07 -22.10 13.50
N TYR A 727 3.74 -20.82 13.30
CA TYR A 727 3.86 -19.83 14.37
C TYR A 727 2.89 -20.10 15.52
N CYS A 728 1.66 -20.52 15.24
CA CYS A 728 0.67 -20.85 16.27
C CYS A 728 1.13 -22.07 17.10
N TYR A 729 1.65 -23.13 16.46
CA TYR A 729 2.14 -24.30 17.18
C TYR A 729 3.41 -24.03 17.99
N GLU A 730 4.29 -23.16 17.49
CA GLU A 730 5.46 -22.71 18.27
C GLU A 730 5.09 -21.79 19.45
N LEU A 731 3.93 -21.12 19.39
CA LEU A 731 3.32 -20.39 20.51
C LEU A 731 2.50 -21.30 21.44
N GLU A 732 2.47 -22.62 21.18
CA GLU A 732 1.71 -23.62 21.93
C GLU A 732 0.18 -23.44 21.86
N VAL A 733 -0.33 -22.79 20.80
CA VAL A 733 -1.78 -22.74 20.52
C VAL A 733 -2.28 -24.14 20.16
N LYS A 734 -3.20 -24.67 20.97
CA LYS A 734 -3.62 -26.07 20.88
C LYS A 734 -4.64 -26.35 19.78
N TYR A 735 -5.58 -25.43 19.56
CA TYR A 735 -6.64 -25.58 18.57
C TYR A 735 -6.53 -24.49 17.51
N ILE A 736 -6.57 -24.89 16.25
CA ILE A 736 -6.59 -23.95 15.12
C ILE A 736 -7.73 -24.34 14.19
N THR A 737 -8.61 -23.40 13.87
CA THR A 737 -9.68 -23.60 12.89
C THR A 737 -9.49 -22.70 11.67
N VAL A 738 -9.66 -23.22 10.47
CA VAL A 738 -9.49 -22.43 9.23
C VAL A 738 -10.72 -22.55 8.33
N TYR A 739 -11.16 -21.43 7.77
CA TYR A 739 -12.27 -21.41 6.82
C TYR A 739 -11.77 -21.64 5.39
N ALA A 740 -11.81 -22.88 4.92
CA ALA A 740 -11.30 -23.27 3.61
C ALA A 740 -12.30 -23.06 2.48
N PHE A 741 -13.56 -23.52 2.65
CA PHE A 741 -14.58 -23.41 1.60
C PHE A 741 -16.01 -23.37 2.18
N SER A 742 -16.79 -22.35 1.80
CA SER A 742 -18.17 -22.17 2.25
C SER A 742 -19.19 -22.95 1.39
N ILE A 743 -20.34 -23.35 1.95
CA ILE A 743 -21.47 -23.86 1.16
C ILE A 743 -21.92 -22.83 0.12
N ASP A 744 -21.91 -21.53 0.45
CA ASP A 744 -22.25 -20.48 -0.51
C ASP A 744 -21.25 -20.36 -1.66
N ASN A 745 -20.04 -20.94 -1.54
CA ASN A 745 -19.04 -20.91 -2.61
C ASN A 745 -19.34 -21.89 -3.75
N PHE A 746 -20.24 -22.85 -3.56
CA PHE A 746 -20.73 -23.68 -4.67
C PHE A 746 -21.56 -22.87 -5.70
N LYS A 747 -22.04 -21.67 -5.34
CA LYS A 747 -22.74 -20.76 -6.27
C LYS A 747 -21.80 -20.00 -7.23
N ARG A 748 -20.48 -20.20 -7.12
CA ARG A 748 -19.48 -19.57 -8.00
C ARG A 748 -19.45 -20.26 -9.37
N ARG A 749 -18.65 -19.73 -10.30
CA ARG A 749 -18.48 -20.32 -11.64
C ARG A 749 -17.98 -21.77 -11.52
N PRO A 750 -18.54 -22.73 -12.27
CA PRO A 750 -18.16 -24.15 -12.17
C PRO A 750 -16.65 -24.40 -12.32
N GLU A 751 -15.97 -23.66 -13.19
CA GLU A 751 -14.53 -23.78 -13.42
C GLU A 751 -13.72 -23.32 -12.18
N GLU A 752 -14.18 -22.26 -11.50
CA GLU A 752 -13.57 -21.78 -10.26
C GLU A 752 -13.75 -22.80 -9.14
N VAL A 753 -14.95 -23.39 -9.02
CA VAL A 753 -15.23 -24.42 -8.01
C VAL A 753 -14.35 -25.65 -8.26
N LYS A 754 -14.26 -26.11 -9.52
CA LYS A 754 -13.42 -27.25 -9.91
C LYS A 754 -11.95 -27.02 -9.55
N PHE A 755 -11.39 -25.86 -9.94
CA PHE A 755 -10.01 -25.51 -9.61
C PHE A 755 -9.75 -25.52 -8.09
N LEU A 756 -10.69 -24.98 -7.30
CA LEU A 756 -10.54 -24.96 -5.84
C LEU A 756 -10.61 -26.37 -5.24
N MET A 757 -11.46 -27.25 -5.76
CA MET A 757 -11.53 -28.65 -5.32
C MET A 757 -10.24 -29.40 -5.64
N GLU A 758 -9.70 -29.24 -6.86
CA GLU A 758 -8.40 -29.83 -7.26
C GLU A 758 -7.26 -29.32 -6.36
N LEU A 759 -7.22 -28.02 -6.09
CA LEU A 759 -6.21 -27.43 -5.19
C LEU A 759 -6.35 -27.96 -3.76
N ILE A 760 -7.57 -28.03 -3.23
CA ILE A 760 -7.83 -28.58 -1.89
C ILE A 760 -7.35 -30.03 -1.83
N GLN A 761 -7.71 -30.86 -2.81
CA GLN A 761 -7.25 -32.26 -2.87
C GLN A 761 -5.72 -32.34 -2.83
N GLU A 762 -5.03 -31.63 -3.72
CA GLU A 762 -3.56 -31.60 -3.79
C GLU A 762 -2.94 -31.21 -2.43
N LYS A 763 -3.51 -30.21 -1.76
CA LYS A 763 -2.98 -29.73 -0.48
C LYS A 763 -3.31 -30.65 0.69
N VAL A 764 -4.48 -31.27 0.72
CA VAL A 764 -4.85 -32.31 1.71
C VAL A 764 -3.87 -33.48 1.62
N GLU A 765 -3.58 -33.95 0.41
CA GLU A 765 -2.60 -35.02 0.19
C GLU A 765 -1.19 -34.61 0.62
N SER A 766 -0.82 -33.33 0.43
CA SER A 766 0.47 -32.80 0.89
C SER A 766 0.64 -32.81 2.41
N LEU A 767 -0.47 -32.71 3.18
CA LEU A 767 -0.45 -32.79 4.65
C LEU A 767 -0.10 -34.20 5.15
N LEU A 768 -0.12 -35.22 4.29
CA LEU A 768 0.17 -36.61 4.65
C LEU A 768 1.60 -37.05 4.30
N LYS A 769 2.42 -36.17 3.71
CA LYS A 769 3.84 -36.45 3.47
C LYS A 769 4.61 -36.55 4.79
N GLU A 770 5.67 -37.35 4.83
CA GLU A 770 6.46 -37.62 6.06
C GLU A 770 6.96 -36.32 6.71
N ASP A 771 7.50 -35.39 5.92
CA ASP A 771 8.03 -34.09 6.40
C ASP A 771 6.94 -33.02 6.65
N SER A 772 5.67 -33.40 6.70
CA SER A 772 4.58 -32.43 6.90
C SER A 772 4.56 -31.85 8.31
N ILE A 773 4.03 -30.63 8.43
CA ILE A 773 3.79 -29.96 9.73
C ILE A 773 2.93 -30.82 10.68
N VAL A 774 2.06 -31.65 10.10
CA VAL A 774 1.15 -32.53 10.82
C VAL A 774 1.91 -33.57 11.61
N ASN A 775 2.90 -34.22 10.98
CA ASN A 775 3.75 -35.20 11.65
C ASN A 775 4.75 -34.51 12.59
N GLN A 776 5.35 -33.41 12.16
CA GLN A 776 6.35 -32.67 12.94
C GLN A 776 5.81 -32.21 14.30
N TYR A 777 4.58 -31.69 14.34
CA TYR A 777 3.96 -31.17 15.56
C TYR A 777 2.94 -32.12 16.18
N GLY A 778 2.73 -33.33 15.64
CA GLY A 778 1.74 -34.29 16.13
C GLY A 778 0.32 -33.70 16.12
N VAL A 779 -0.06 -33.10 14.99
CA VAL A 779 -1.35 -32.42 14.78
C VAL A 779 -2.41 -33.42 14.36
N ARG A 780 -3.57 -33.40 15.02
CA ARG A 780 -4.77 -34.12 14.58
C ARG A 780 -5.58 -33.25 13.64
N VAL A 781 -5.87 -33.74 12.45
CA VAL A 781 -6.63 -32.97 11.44
C VAL A 781 -8.09 -33.42 11.43
N HIS A 782 -9.01 -32.45 11.42
CA HIS A 782 -10.44 -32.68 11.26
C HIS A 782 -10.97 -31.85 10.08
N PHE A 783 -11.70 -32.48 9.15
CA PHE A 783 -12.48 -31.77 8.15
C PHE A 783 -13.91 -31.59 8.65
N ILE A 784 -14.37 -30.34 8.68
CA ILE A 784 -15.60 -29.93 9.35
C ILE A 784 -16.57 -29.30 8.34
N GLY A 785 -17.79 -29.83 8.26
CA GLY A 785 -18.85 -29.35 7.36
C GLY A 785 -19.65 -30.50 6.77
N ASP A 786 -20.47 -30.22 5.76
CA ASP A 786 -21.24 -31.26 5.08
C ASP A 786 -20.41 -31.89 3.96
N LEU A 787 -19.60 -32.90 4.33
CA LEU A 787 -18.70 -33.59 3.40
C LEU A 787 -19.43 -34.32 2.27
N ARG A 788 -20.75 -34.54 2.37
CA ARG A 788 -21.58 -35.14 1.32
C ARG A 788 -21.74 -34.21 0.11
N LEU A 789 -21.46 -32.91 0.27
CA LEU A 789 -21.48 -31.92 -0.82
C LEU A 789 -20.17 -31.89 -1.62
N LEU A 790 -19.14 -32.59 -1.19
CA LEU A 790 -17.84 -32.62 -1.86
C LEU A 790 -17.79 -33.72 -2.92
N ASP A 791 -16.99 -33.50 -3.95
CA ASP A 791 -16.64 -34.54 -4.92
C ASP A 791 -15.94 -35.71 -4.21
N ASP A 792 -16.15 -36.93 -4.72
CA ASP A 792 -15.63 -38.15 -4.09
C ASP A 792 -14.12 -38.13 -3.87
N SER A 793 -13.33 -37.53 -4.78
CA SER A 793 -11.88 -37.46 -4.63
C SER A 793 -11.45 -36.62 -3.42
N VAL A 794 -12.08 -35.45 -3.23
CA VAL A 794 -11.80 -34.54 -2.11
C VAL A 794 -12.29 -35.15 -0.80
N ARG A 795 -13.49 -35.74 -0.81
CA ARG A 795 -14.07 -36.41 0.37
C ARG A 795 -13.20 -37.57 0.85
N LEU A 796 -12.76 -38.44 -0.06
CA LEU A 796 -11.88 -39.57 0.26
C LEU A 796 -10.50 -39.09 0.76
N ALA A 797 -9.94 -38.03 0.17
CA ALA A 797 -8.68 -37.44 0.65
C ALA A 797 -8.82 -36.90 2.08
N ALA A 798 -9.91 -36.20 2.38
CA ALA A 798 -10.21 -35.69 3.71
C ALA A 798 -10.41 -36.82 4.73
N GLU A 799 -11.18 -37.86 4.41
CA GLU A 799 -11.39 -39.04 5.26
C GLU A 799 -10.06 -39.76 5.55
N LYS A 800 -9.23 -39.96 4.51
CA LYS A 800 -7.90 -40.55 4.65
C LYS A 800 -7.01 -39.73 5.57
N ALA A 801 -7.04 -38.40 5.46
CA ALA A 801 -6.24 -37.53 6.30
C ALA A 801 -6.69 -37.53 7.77
N MET A 802 -8.01 -37.56 8.03
CA MET A 802 -8.54 -37.71 9.40
C MET A 802 -8.16 -39.07 10.01
N ALA A 803 -8.23 -40.15 9.23
CA ALA A 803 -7.83 -41.48 9.70
C ALA A 803 -6.32 -41.57 9.99
N ALA A 804 -5.48 -41.05 9.09
CA ALA A 804 -4.03 -41.08 9.24
C ALA A 804 -3.54 -40.27 10.46
N THR A 805 -4.26 -39.21 10.84
CA THR A 805 -3.89 -38.33 11.95
C THR A 805 -4.67 -38.59 13.23
N ALA A 806 -5.52 -39.63 13.26
CA ALA A 806 -6.39 -39.91 14.41
C ALA A 806 -5.65 -40.18 15.73
N GLY A 807 -4.43 -40.72 15.64
CA GLY A 807 -3.55 -40.98 16.79
C GLY A 807 -2.78 -39.76 17.31
N ASN A 808 -2.80 -38.65 16.57
CA ASN A 808 -2.13 -37.41 16.98
C ASN A 808 -2.95 -36.70 18.07
N SER A 809 -2.28 -36.06 19.03
CA SER A 809 -2.95 -35.46 20.20
C SER A 809 -2.33 -34.16 20.71
N LYS A 810 -1.20 -33.71 20.14
CA LYS A 810 -0.49 -32.52 20.63
C LYS A 810 -1.22 -31.22 20.29
N ALA A 811 -1.73 -31.12 19.07
CA ALA A 811 -2.52 -29.99 18.59
C ALA A 811 -3.63 -30.46 17.65
N VAL A 812 -4.63 -29.61 17.41
CA VAL A 812 -5.78 -29.91 16.55
C VAL A 812 -5.90 -28.86 15.46
N LEU A 813 -6.04 -29.30 14.21
CA LEU A 813 -6.35 -28.47 13.06
C LEU A 813 -7.74 -28.83 12.50
N SER A 814 -8.69 -27.92 12.64
CA SER A 814 -10.04 -28.05 12.09
C SER A 814 -10.15 -27.26 10.79
N ILE A 815 -10.40 -27.94 9.68
CA ILE A 815 -10.51 -27.36 8.35
C ILE A 815 -11.99 -27.34 7.96
N CYS A 816 -12.61 -26.15 8.00
CA CYS A 816 -14.01 -26.00 7.64
C CYS A 816 -14.17 -25.94 6.12
N ILE A 817 -14.81 -26.97 5.56
CA ILE A 817 -15.01 -27.19 4.13
C ILE A 817 -16.46 -27.61 3.87
N ALA A 818 -17.10 -27.05 2.84
CA ALA A 818 -18.54 -27.17 2.65
C ALA A 818 -19.30 -26.81 3.95
N TYR A 819 -18.87 -25.72 4.59
CA TYR A 819 -19.32 -25.32 5.92
C TYR A 819 -20.00 -23.95 5.91
N THR A 820 -21.12 -23.83 6.63
CA THR A 820 -21.69 -22.57 7.11
C THR A 820 -22.28 -22.78 8.49
N SER A 821 -22.21 -21.78 9.37
CA SER A 821 -22.76 -21.89 10.73
C SER A 821 -24.26 -22.11 10.73
N THR A 822 -25.00 -21.48 9.82
CA THR A 822 -26.44 -21.73 9.68
C THR A 822 -26.73 -23.21 9.41
N ASN A 823 -25.99 -23.85 8.49
CA ASN A 823 -26.18 -25.27 8.18
C ASN A 823 -25.82 -26.16 9.38
N GLU A 824 -24.71 -25.85 10.06
CA GLU A 824 -24.30 -26.57 11.26
C GLU A 824 -25.37 -26.50 12.36
N ILE A 825 -25.88 -25.30 12.68
CA ILE A 825 -26.89 -25.09 13.73
C ILE A 825 -28.16 -25.87 13.40
N VAL A 826 -28.64 -25.78 12.15
CA VAL A 826 -29.85 -26.50 11.72
C VAL A 826 -29.66 -28.00 11.85
N ASN A 827 -28.53 -28.54 11.38
CA ASN A 827 -28.22 -29.96 11.49
C ASN A 827 -28.10 -30.40 12.96
N ALA A 828 -27.46 -29.60 13.81
CA ALA A 828 -27.30 -29.90 15.22
C ALA A 828 -28.64 -29.96 15.96
N VAL A 829 -29.55 -29.01 15.68
CA VAL A 829 -30.91 -29.02 16.23
C VAL A 829 -31.68 -30.25 15.75
N GLN A 830 -31.62 -30.57 14.46
CA GLN A 830 -32.30 -31.74 13.91
C GLN A 830 -31.82 -33.04 14.56
N GLN A 831 -30.50 -33.23 14.69
CA GLN A 831 -29.92 -34.41 15.32
C GLN A 831 -30.27 -34.49 16.81
N SER A 832 -30.32 -33.35 17.51
CA SER A 832 -30.77 -33.30 18.91
C SER A 832 -32.23 -33.72 19.08
N CYS A 833 -33.10 -33.30 18.15
CA CYS A 833 -34.47 -33.78 18.10
C CYS A 833 -34.50 -35.30 17.90
N GLU A 834 -33.82 -35.81 16.88
CA GLU A 834 -33.80 -37.24 16.53
C GLU A 834 -33.33 -38.11 17.71
N GLU A 835 -32.24 -37.73 18.39
CA GLU A 835 -31.74 -38.46 19.57
C GLU A 835 -32.79 -38.49 20.70
N LYS A 836 -33.40 -37.35 21.03
CA LYS A 836 -34.45 -37.28 22.06
C LYS A 836 -35.71 -38.08 21.70
N TRP A 837 -36.09 -38.06 20.41
CA TRP A 837 -37.22 -38.85 19.91
C TRP A 837 -36.95 -40.36 20.03
N ASP A 838 -35.73 -40.80 19.74
CA ASP A 838 -35.33 -42.20 19.88
C ASP A 838 -35.24 -42.64 21.34
N GLU A 839 -34.73 -41.79 22.25
CA GLU A 839 -34.75 -42.02 23.70
C GLU A 839 -36.19 -42.25 24.21
N LEU A 840 -37.14 -41.43 23.77
CA LEU A 840 -38.57 -41.56 24.12
C LEU A 840 -39.18 -42.85 23.59
N ARG A 841 -38.85 -43.24 22.35
CA ARG A 841 -39.31 -44.51 21.76
C ARG A 841 -38.79 -45.74 22.51
N ILE A 842 -37.55 -45.70 22.99
CA ILE A 842 -36.96 -46.77 23.80
C ILE A 842 -37.66 -46.86 25.17
N LEU A 843 -37.96 -45.72 25.81
CA LEU A 843 -38.72 -45.67 27.06
C LEU A 843 -40.13 -46.25 26.93
N ASP A 844 -40.82 -45.96 25.82
CA ASP A 844 -42.15 -46.51 25.52
C ASP A 844 -42.14 -48.02 25.26
N SER A 845 -41.06 -48.54 24.65
CA SER A 845 -40.93 -49.96 24.31
C SER A 845 -40.40 -50.84 25.45
N CYS A 846 -39.77 -50.28 26.49
CA CYS A 846 -39.34 -50.99 27.69
C CYS A 846 -40.44 -51.14 28.78
N GLY A 847 -41.66 -50.65 28.54
CA GLY A 847 -42.80 -50.83 29.47
C GLY A 847 -42.75 -49.98 30.75
N ALA A 848 -41.81 -49.04 30.87
CA ALA A 848 -41.71 -48.13 32.03
C ALA A 848 -42.75 -46.98 31.99
N ALA A 849 -43.56 -46.88 30.93
CA ALA A 849 -44.54 -45.81 30.73
C ALA A 849 -45.81 -45.92 31.59
N TYR A 850 -46.04 -47.02 32.32
CA TYR A 850 -47.26 -47.22 33.14
C TYR A 850 -47.25 -46.56 34.53
N GLY A 851 -46.32 -45.65 34.83
CA GLY A 851 -46.21 -45.00 36.14
C GLY A 851 -45.98 -43.48 36.17
N LEU A 852 -46.11 -42.76 35.04
CA LEU A 852 -45.77 -41.33 34.96
C LEU A 852 -46.95 -40.39 34.72
N THR A 853 -48.19 -40.90 34.72
CA THR A 853 -49.37 -40.05 34.91
C THR A 853 -49.69 -39.98 36.39
N ASP A 854 -48.95 -39.15 37.15
CA ASP A 854 -49.45 -38.70 38.44
C ASP A 854 -49.39 -37.18 38.58
N TYR A 855 -50.60 -36.65 38.65
CA TYR A 855 -50.96 -35.29 38.99
C TYR A 855 -50.40 -34.92 40.38
N THR A 856 -49.16 -34.45 40.42
CA THR A 856 -48.70 -33.59 41.51
C THR A 856 -48.04 -32.37 40.89
N GLY A 857 -48.54 -31.17 41.22
CA GLY A 857 -48.12 -29.91 40.65
C GLY A 857 -46.69 -29.50 41.03
N ASN A 858 -45.70 -30.17 40.46
CA ASN A 858 -44.29 -29.76 40.40
C ASN A 858 -43.77 -30.09 38.99
N GLY A 859 -43.48 -29.07 38.18
CA GLY A 859 -43.14 -29.15 36.75
C GLY A 859 -41.81 -29.81 36.38
N HIS A 860 -41.36 -30.84 37.10
CA HIS A 860 -40.04 -31.44 36.93
C HIS A 860 -39.93 -32.59 35.91
N THR A 861 -41.05 -33.15 35.40
CA THR A 861 -41.00 -34.24 34.41
C THR A 861 -40.94 -33.76 32.96
N THR A 862 -41.43 -32.56 32.64
CA THR A 862 -41.33 -31.95 31.30
C THR A 862 -39.97 -31.34 30.99
N GLU A 863 -39.15 -31.03 32.01
CA GLU A 863 -37.80 -30.45 31.81
C GLU A 863 -36.81 -31.48 31.26
N LYS A 864 -36.93 -32.76 31.61
CA LYS A 864 -35.91 -33.79 31.33
C LYS A 864 -35.80 -34.20 29.85
N HIS A 865 -36.83 -33.93 29.04
CA HIS A 865 -36.90 -34.24 27.61
C HIS A 865 -36.95 -32.99 26.72
N SER A 866 -36.66 -31.81 27.28
CA SER A 866 -36.48 -30.58 26.50
C SER A 866 -35.09 -30.56 25.85
N ILE A 867 -34.97 -29.96 24.66
CA ILE A 867 -33.69 -29.77 23.99
C ILE A 867 -32.99 -28.57 24.62
N GLY A 868 -31.91 -28.84 25.35
CA GLY A 868 -31.05 -27.82 25.94
C GLY A 868 -29.90 -27.43 25.02
N VAL A 869 -29.16 -26.39 25.44
CA VAL A 869 -27.94 -25.93 24.74
C VAL A 869 -26.90 -27.04 24.60
N MET A 870 -26.73 -27.87 25.63
CA MET A 870 -25.78 -28.99 25.62
C MET A 870 -26.15 -30.05 24.58
N ASP A 871 -27.44 -30.32 24.36
CA ASP A 871 -27.89 -31.27 23.35
C ASP A 871 -27.50 -30.75 21.95
N ILE A 872 -27.68 -29.45 21.71
CA ILE A 872 -27.28 -28.81 20.45
C ILE A 872 -25.76 -28.85 20.27
N GLU A 873 -24.98 -28.43 21.28
CA GLU A 873 -23.52 -28.39 21.21
C GLU A 873 -22.89 -29.78 20.99
N LYS A 874 -23.50 -30.84 21.54
CA LYS A 874 -23.11 -32.24 21.29
C LYS A 874 -23.24 -32.66 19.81
N HIS A 875 -24.13 -32.02 19.07
CA HIS A 875 -24.38 -32.31 17.65
C HIS A 875 -23.81 -31.28 16.67
N MET A 876 -23.19 -30.20 17.17
CA MET A 876 -22.41 -29.29 16.34
C MET A 876 -21.24 -30.03 15.69
N TYR A 877 -20.92 -29.69 14.43
CA TYR A 877 -19.75 -30.26 13.76
C TYR A 877 -18.45 -29.89 14.48
N MET A 878 -18.39 -28.68 15.04
CA MET A 878 -17.24 -28.14 15.78
C MET A 878 -17.07 -28.68 17.19
N LYS A 879 -17.84 -29.69 17.63
CA LYS A 879 -17.67 -30.35 18.95
C LYS A 879 -16.28 -30.93 19.20
N VAL A 880 -15.44 -31.01 18.17
CA VAL A 880 -14.06 -31.50 18.21
C VAL A 880 -13.06 -30.49 18.82
N ALA A 881 -13.46 -29.22 18.98
CA ALA A 881 -12.62 -28.15 19.53
C ALA A 881 -13.44 -27.24 20.46
N PRO A 882 -12.82 -26.58 21.45
CA PRO A 882 -13.48 -25.56 22.25
C PRO A 882 -13.85 -24.34 21.39
N ASN A 883 -14.61 -23.40 21.95
CA ASN A 883 -14.89 -22.13 21.29
C ASN A 883 -13.60 -21.33 21.02
N PRO A 884 -13.48 -20.61 19.89
CA PRO A 884 -12.29 -19.81 19.61
C PRO A 884 -12.14 -18.65 20.60
N ASP A 885 -10.92 -18.39 21.02
CA ASP A 885 -10.58 -17.19 21.78
C ASP A 885 -10.45 -15.98 20.86
N ILE A 886 -9.87 -16.21 19.67
CA ILE A 886 -9.61 -15.20 18.67
C ILE A 886 -10.15 -15.68 17.31
N VAL A 887 -10.90 -14.82 16.64
CA VAL A 887 -11.22 -14.97 15.22
C VAL A 887 -10.42 -13.93 14.45
N VAL A 888 -9.51 -14.38 13.58
CA VAL A 888 -8.71 -13.53 12.72
C VAL A 888 -9.34 -13.47 11.33
N ARG A 889 -9.69 -12.28 10.86
CA ARG A 889 -10.20 -12.06 9.51
C ARG A 889 -9.36 -11.06 8.75
N THR A 890 -8.68 -11.53 7.72
CA THR A 890 -7.89 -10.65 6.83
C THR A 890 -8.77 -9.78 5.94
N SER A 891 -8.17 -8.79 5.29
CA SER A 891 -8.80 -7.77 4.43
C SER A 891 -9.60 -6.67 5.15
N GLY A 892 -9.40 -6.46 6.46
CA GLY A 892 -9.96 -5.32 7.20
C GLY A 892 -11.49 -5.37 7.41
N GLU A 893 -12.10 -6.54 7.26
CA GLU A 893 -13.54 -6.73 7.33
C GLU A 893 -13.96 -7.28 8.70
N ASN A 894 -15.07 -6.78 9.26
CA ASN A 894 -15.54 -7.15 10.60
C ASN A 894 -16.73 -8.14 10.59
N ARG A 895 -17.18 -8.60 9.42
CA ARG A 895 -18.22 -9.63 9.31
C ARG A 895 -17.62 -11.03 9.45
N LEU A 896 -18.40 -12.02 9.91
CA LEU A 896 -17.92 -13.41 10.02
C LEU A 896 -18.20 -14.29 8.79
N SER A 897 -18.93 -13.81 7.77
CA SER A 897 -19.24 -14.59 6.56
C SER A 897 -19.88 -15.97 6.85
N ASN A 898 -20.77 -16.05 7.84
CA ASN A 898 -21.43 -17.31 8.23
C ASN A 898 -20.44 -18.40 8.71
N PHE A 899 -19.35 -17.98 9.35
CA PHE A 899 -18.32 -18.84 9.93
C PHE A 899 -18.32 -18.74 11.45
N LEU A 900 -18.37 -19.89 12.13
CA LEU A 900 -18.38 -20.06 13.59
C LEU A 900 -19.28 -19.09 14.37
N ILE A 901 -20.45 -18.69 13.85
CA ILE A 901 -21.32 -17.68 14.50
C ILE A 901 -21.71 -18.10 15.93
N TRP A 902 -22.01 -19.39 16.15
CA TRP A 902 -22.35 -19.91 17.47
C TRP A 902 -21.14 -19.90 18.41
N GLN A 903 -20.03 -20.46 17.94
CA GLN A 903 -18.83 -20.66 18.75
C GLN A 903 -18.10 -19.34 19.05
N SER A 904 -18.24 -18.32 18.19
CA SER A 904 -17.51 -17.06 18.31
C SER A 904 -18.22 -15.94 19.07
N ALA A 905 -19.35 -16.24 19.73
CA ALA A 905 -20.15 -15.25 20.45
C ALA A 905 -19.36 -14.42 21.49
N HIS A 906 -18.29 -15.00 22.04
CA HIS A 906 -17.42 -14.36 23.03
C HIS A 906 -15.96 -14.24 22.57
N SER A 907 -15.67 -14.49 21.29
CA SER A 907 -14.32 -14.39 20.75
C SER A 907 -13.92 -12.95 20.47
N ILE A 908 -12.61 -12.69 20.54
CA ILE A 908 -12.05 -11.43 20.05
C ILE A 908 -11.95 -11.49 18.53
N LEU A 909 -12.57 -10.53 17.85
CA LEU A 909 -12.41 -10.36 16.42
C LEU A 909 -11.19 -9.47 16.13
N TYR A 910 -10.19 -10.02 15.46
CA TYR A 910 -9.01 -9.29 14.99
C TYR A 910 -9.01 -9.22 13.46
N SER A 911 -9.18 -8.01 12.93
CA SER A 911 -9.36 -7.78 11.48
C SER A 911 -8.26 -6.93 10.86
N PRO A 912 -7.04 -7.47 10.63
CA PRO A 912 -5.97 -6.70 9.99
C PRO A 912 -6.32 -6.37 8.53
N SER A 913 -5.91 -5.19 8.05
CA SER A 913 -6.20 -4.69 6.70
C SER A 913 -5.47 -5.45 5.58
N VAL A 914 -4.45 -6.24 5.91
CA VAL A 914 -3.68 -7.04 4.95
C VAL A 914 -4.52 -8.12 4.28
N LEU A 915 -4.23 -8.43 3.01
CA LEU A 915 -4.85 -9.57 2.33
C LEU A 915 -4.24 -10.89 2.84
N TRP A 916 -4.98 -12.01 2.74
CA TRP A 916 -4.52 -13.28 3.31
C TRP A 916 -3.08 -13.68 2.93
N PRO A 917 -2.63 -13.61 1.65
CA PRO A 917 -1.26 -13.97 1.30
C PRO A 917 -0.16 -13.09 1.91
N GLU A 918 -0.51 -11.94 2.50
CA GLU A 918 0.41 -10.98 3.12
C GLU A 918 0.49 -11.10 4.64
N ILE A 919 -0.35 -11.94 5.25
CA ILE A 919 -0.33 -12.13 6.70
C ILE A 919 1.02 -12.75 7.13
N GLY A 920 1.49 -12.37 8.31
CA GLY A 920 2.84 -12.69 8.78
C GLY A 920 2.95 -12.67 10.30
N LEU A 921 4.12 -13.01 10.83
CA LEU A 921 4.39 -13.19 12.27
C LEU A 921 3.89 -12.01 13.12
N TRP A 922 4.17 -10.78 12.70
CA TRP A 922 3.78 -9.58 13.46
C TRP A 922 2.26 -9.43 13.61
N HIS A 923 1.49 -9.87 12.63
CA HIS A 923 0.02 -9.85 12.73
C HIS A 923 -0.48 -10.84 13.78
N LEU A 924 0.14 -12.01 13.88
CA LEU A 924 -0.17 -12.98 14.93
C LEU A 924 0.22 -12.46 16.32
N VAL A 925 1.40 -11.84 16.44
CA VAL A 925 1.86 -11.19 17.68
C VAL A 925 0.86 -10.14 18.15
N TRP A 926 0.39 -9.27 17.23
CA TRP A 926 -0.63 -8.28 17.55
C TRP A 926 -1.97 -8.88 17.94
N ALA A 927 -2.39 -9.97 17.29
CA ALA A 927 -3.61 -10.69 17.66
C ALA A 927 -3.53 -11.21 19.11
N VAL A 928 -2.39 -11.83 19.48
CA VAL A 928 -2.15 -12.37 20.83
C VAL A 928 -2.05 -11.25 21.86
N LEU A 929 -1.33 -10.16 21.57
CA LEU A 929 -1.24 -9.01 22.49
C LEU A 929 -2.61 -8.36 22.71
N ASN A 930 -3.43 -8.25 21.66
CA ASN A 930 -4.80 -7.76 21.79
C ASN A 930 -5.64 -8.69 22.68
N PHE A 931 -5.49 -10.00 22.54
CA PHE A 931 -6.13 -10.98 23.43
C PHE A 931 -5.70 -10.82 24.88
N GLN A 932 -4.39 -10.73 25.14
CA GLN A 932 -3.83 -10.54 26.47
C GLN A 932 -4.33 -9.25 27.13
N ARG A 933 -4.40 -8.15 26.37
CA ARG A 933 -4.93 -6.87 26.84
C ARG A 933 -6.41 -6.97 27.23
N ASN A 934 -7.23 -7.66 26.45
CA ASN A 934 -8.65 -7.81 26.77
C ASN A 934 -8.88 -8.70 27.99
N GLN A 935 -8.09 -9.77 28.15
CA GLN A 935 -8.11 -10.61 29.35
C GLN A 935 -7.72 -9.82 30.62
N ALA A 936 -6.72 -8.94 30.53
CA ALA A 936 -6.30 -8.10 31.65
C ALA A 936 -7.37 -7.07 32.09
N CYS A 937 -8.24 -6.63 31.18
CA CYS A 937 -9.35 -5.73 31.48
C CYS A 937 -10.58 -6.45 32.08
N SER A 938 -10.76 -7.74 31.78
CA SER A 938 -11.88 -8.55 32.29
C SER A 938 -11.64 -9.12 33.70
N GLY A 939 -10.42 -9.00 34.23
CA GLY A 939 -10.02 -9.44 35.57
C GLY A 939 -10.20 -8.40 36.69
N LYS A 940 -11.09 -7.40 36.54
CA LYS A 940 -11.44 -6.43 37.58
C LYS A 940 -12.95 -6.37 37.84
#